data_AF-A0A0A2K1J9-F1
#
_entry.id   AF-A0A0A2K1J9-F1
#
_cell.length_a   1.000
_cell.length_b   1.000
_cell.length_c   1.000
_cell.angle_alpha   90.00
_cell.angle_beta   90.00
_cell.angle_gamma   90.00
#
_symmetry.space_group_name_H-M   'P 1'
#
loop_
_entity.id
_entity.type
_entity.pdbx_description
1 polymer ?
#
loop_
_entity_poly.entity_id
_entity_poly.type
_entity_poly.pdbx_seq_one_letter_code
_entity_poly.pdbx_strand_id
1 'polypeptide(L)'
;MRPESPQPQDRIASFERIHTMEEEHPAKDLLEMEGSPRDQDDMTRMGKIQELKRNFRPLAALSFSAVLQATWEFVLISNTQGLENGGLAGVFWSYMWTFVGFGFIIVSLAEMASMAPTSGGQYHWVSEFSSPRYQKFLSYTTGWMSVLAWQAGAASGSFLTGTIIQGLISLRDPRYEPQNWQGTLFVFAMIAVIYFFNVYAASWMPRIQNILLALHLLCWVVIVAVLFAMAPHNSAQTVFTSFHNGGNWSSMGISLMIGQITAIYGSLSSDATAHMSEEVKDAGFYVPIAIAWGYFGNGILALIIIVGFLLALPSVPDALNDSTGFPFLYVFRQFLSTSGVNGLTAIILIPVIFSNILFNASTARQTYAFARDRGLPFADWISRVDPRRRIPVRAIAISCMISGLLSLINIGSQVAFNAIISLNVAALMYTYAVSISCVIYRKIACPETLPPRRWSLDRKYNLDDKGNVNIEDLRLSSSLCIAISNHEPRRDVDWITPQPYPANLKSNAEAIAAHDLVAGVRYGPNLTQRDSVIPLPNSKVNLSLKYLQENKHKRDIEYDSTYYHSPLERSKIKGKGSFSEKCQALESIHSVYDRVVHDIDRLFTTLSDANGLKSTEEAEERTKIARGAVVEVEEIETKDMKIVESTKPKRSRVRRGKGKRALDVEET
;
A
#
# COMPACT_ATOMS: atom_id res chain seq x y z
N MET A 1 -33.88 21.75 -8.72
CA MET A 1 -34.60 20.59 -8.16
C MET A 1 -33.58 19.78 -7.37
N ARG A 2 -33.77 19.64 -6.05
CA ARG A 2 -32.92 18.80 -5.19
C ARG A 2 -33.09 17.33 -5.63
N PRO A 3 -32.05 16.48 -5.56
CA PRO A 3 -32.27 15.04 -5.63
C PRO A 3 -32.89 14.59 -4.30
N GLU A 4 -34.00 13.87 -4.38
CA GLU A 4 -34.61 13.21 -3.23
C GLU A 4 -33.70 12.10 -2.69
N SER A 5 -33.75 11.90 -1.38
CA SER A 5 -33.13 10.76 -0.71
C SER A 5 -33.66 9.44 -1.29
N PRO A 6 -32.85 8.37 -1.35
CA PRO A 6 -33.28 7.10 -1.92
C PRO A 6 -34.49 6.55 -1.14
N GLN A 7 -35.54 6.17 -1.87
CA GLN A 7 -36.75 5.62 -1.27
C GLN A 7 -36.50 4.24 -0.64
N PRO A 8 -37.30 3.85 0.37
CA PRO A 8 -37.15 2.58 1.09
C PRO A 8 -37.19 1.33 0.20
N GLN A 9 -37.78 1.43 -1.00
CA GLN A 9 -37.90 0.32 -1.95
C GLN A 9 -36.55 -0.11 -2.57
N ASP A 10 -35.58 0.78 -2.71
CA ASP A 10 -34.24 0.43 -3.21
C ASP A 10 -33.44 -0.41 -2.21
N ARG A 11 -33.70 -0.25 -0.90
CA ARG A 11 -33.14 -1.11 0.16
C ARG A 11 -33.71 -2.52 0.12
N ILE A 12 -34.97 -2.67 -0.28
CA ILE A 12 -35.64 -3.97 -0.40
C ILE A 12 -35.14 -4.68 -1.67
N ALA A 13 -34.91 -3.96 -2.78
CA ALA A 13 -34.36 -4.54 -4.01
C ALA A 13 -32.88 -4.98 -3.90
N SER A 14 -32.12 -4.45 -2.93
CA SER A 14 -30.81 -4.99 -2.55
C SER A 14 -30.90 -6.21 -1.63
N PHE A 15 -31.95 -6.30 -0.81
CA PHE A 15 -32.20 -7.43 0.09
C PHE A 15 -32.78 -8.64 -0.66
N GLU A 16 -33.67 -8.43 -1.64
CA GLU A 16 -34.23 -9.48 -2.50
C GLU A 16 -33.21 -10.05 -3.49
N ARG A 17 -32.20 -9.26 -3.90
CA ARG A 17 -31.12 -9.75 -4.78
C ARG A 17 -30.16 -10.74 -4.12
N ILE A 18 -30.22 -10.88 -2.80
CA ILE A 18 -29.49 -11.90 -2.04
C ILE A 18 -30.25 -13.25 -2.09
N HIS A 19 -31.55 -13.25 -2.41
CA HIS A 19 -32.40 -14.44 -2.34
C HIS A 19 -32.60 -15.21 -3.66
N THR A 20 -31.99 -14.79 -4.78
CA THR A 20 -32.12 -15.49 -6.08
C THR A 20 -30.90 -16.35 -6.43
N MET A 21 -30.21 -16.93 -5.45
CA MET A 21 -29.19 -17.96 -5.71
C MET A 21 -29.80 -19.34 -5.50
N GLU A 22 -29.94 -20.08 -6.59
CA GLU A 22 -30.26 -21.51 -6.59
C GLU A 22 -29.37 -22.29 -5.64
N GLU A 23 -29.99 -23.32 -5.07
CA GLU A 23 -29.68 -24.01 -3.83
C GLU A 23 -28.33 -24.73 -3.83
N GLU A 24 -27.42 -24.29 -2.95
CA GLU A 24 -26.67 -25.14 -2.02
C GLU A 24 -25.90 -24.24 -1.02
N HIS A 25 -26.28 -24.26 0.27
CA HIS A 25 -25.57 -23.65 1.42
C HIS A 25 -25.60 -22.11 1.66
N PRO A 26 -26.77 -21.43 1.62
CA PRO A 26 -26.87 -19.97 1.84
C PRO A 26 -26.38 -19.48 3.21
N ALA A 27 -26.57 -20.26 4.29
CA ALA A 27 -26.18 -19.85 5.64
C ALA A 27 -24.67 -19.76 5.84
N LYS A 28 -23.89 -20.64 5.18
CA LYS A 28 -22.44 -20.65 5.29
C LYS A 28 -21.82 -19.49 4.51
N ASP A 29 -22.34 -19.19 3.32
CA ASP A 29 -21.87 -18.05 2.54
C ASP A 29 -22.21 -16.70 3.17
N LEU A 30 -23.36 -16.56 3.83
CA LEU A 30 -23.70 -15.36 4.61
C LEU A 30 -22.75 -15.17 5.81
N LEU A 31 -22.46 -16.23 6.57
CA LEU A 31 -21.50 -16.18 7.69
C LEU A 31 -20.05 -15.90 7.21
N GLU A 32 -19.66 -16.39 6.04
CA GLU A 32 -18.35 -16.11 5.43
C GLU A 32 -18.27 -14.71 4.81
N MET A 33 -19.39 -14.09 4.45
CA MET A 33 -19.44 -12.68 4.04
C MET A 33 -19.31 -11.75 5.26
N GLU A 34 -20.02 -12.03 6.34
CA GLU A 34 -20.18 -11.11 7.46
C GLU A 34 -19.00 -11.08 8.45
N GLY A 35 -18.19 -12.14 8.53
CA GLY A 35 -17.02 -12.16 9.41
C GLY A 35 -17.34 -12.44 10.88
N SER A 36 -16.47 -11.97 11.79
CA SER A 36 -16.79 -11.95 13.22
C SER A 36 -17.79 -10.83 13.54
N PRO A 37 -18.55 -10.89 14.65
CA PRO A 37 -19.39 -9.76 15.07
C PRO A 37 -18.61 -8.43 15.17
N ARG A 38 -17.35 -8.51 15.59
CA ARG A 38 -16.46 -7.34 15.69
C ARG A 38 -16.08 -6.78 14.32
N ASP A 39 -15.91 -7.64 13.32
CA ASP A 39 -15.68 -7.19 11.95
C ASP A 39 -16.88 -6.35 11.44
N GLN A 40 -18.10 -6.73 11.81
CA GLN A 40 -19.33 -5.98 11.46
C GLN A 40 -19.39 -4.64 12.21
N ASP A 41 -19.05 -4.63 13.49
CA ASP A 41 -19.00 -3.41 14.31
C ASP A 41 -17.98 -2.41 13.75
N ASP A 42 -16.79 -2.89 13.39
CA ASP A 42 -15.73 -2.08 12.79
C ASP A 42 -16.18 -1.47 11.45
N MET A 43 -16.78 -2.28 10.56
CA MET A 43 -17.29 -1.80 9.28
C MET A 43 -18.40 -0.76 9.47
N THR A 44 -19.33 -1.01 10.40
CA THR A 44 -20.42 -0.08 10.73
C THR A 44 -19.90 1.25 11.28
N ARG A 45 -18.90 1.19 12.19
CA ARG A 45 -18.24 2.36 12.78
C ARG A 45 -17.54 3.20 11.71
N MET A 46 -16.84 2.56 10.79
CA MET A 46 -16.15 3.22 9.67
C MET A 46 -17.12 3.66 8.54
N GLY A 47 -18.39 3.31 8.62
CA GLY A 47 -19.39 3.63 7.59
C GLY A 47 -19.14 2.86 6.28
N LYS A 48 -18.56 1.66 6.36
CA LYS A 48 -18.28 0.80 5.20
C LYS A 48 -19.28 -0.34 5.12
N ILE A 49 -19.71 -0.66 3.91
CA ILE A 49 -20.51 -1.85 3.62
C ILE A 49 -19.54 -2.99 3.31
N GLN A 50 -19.81 -4.18 3.87
CA GLN A 50 -19.02 -5.38 3.61
C GLN A 50 -19.35 -5.92 2.21
N GLU A 51 -18.48 -5.68 1.24
CA GLU A 51 -18.63 -6.13 -0.16
C GLU A 51 -17.72 -7.31 -0.50
N LEU A 52 -16.59 -7.45 0.20
CA LEU A 52 -15.59 -8.50 0.00
C LEU A 52 -15.86 -9.69 0.94
N LYS A 53 -15.40 -10.89 0.57
CA LYS A 53 -15.61 -12.10 1.36
C LYS A 53 -14.47 -12.30 2.37
N ARG A 54 -14.77 -12.53 3.65
CA ARG A 54 -13.75 -12.78 4.69
C ARG A 54 -13.26 -14.22 4.67
N ASN A 55 -12.33 -14.49 3.76
CA ASN A 55 -11.80 -15.84 3.48
C ASN A 55 -10.37 -16.07 4.03
N PHE A 56 -9.66 -15.04 4.51
CA PHE A 56 -8.34 -15.19 5.10
C PHE A 56 -8.44 -15.54 6.60
N ARG A 57 -7.86 -16.69 6.94
CA ARG A 57 -7.61 -17.10 8.33
C ARG A 57 -6.33 -16.44 8.88
N PRO A 58 -6.12 -16.41 10.20
CA PRO A 58 -4.98 -15.74 10.83
C PRO A 58 -3.61 -16.10 10.23
N LEU A 59 -3.32 -17.40 10.12
CA LEU A 59 -2.06 -17.87 9.55
C LEU A 59 -1.96 -17.54 8.05
N ALA A 60 -3.07 -17.51 7.33
CA ALA A 60 -3.09 -17.12 5.92
C ALA A 60 -2.81 -15.63 5.74
N ALA A 61 -3.26 -14.77 6.66
CA ALA A 61 -2.94 -13.34 6.66
C ALA A 61 -1.45 -13.09 6.96
N LEU A 62 -0.88 -13.80 7.94
CA LEU A 62 0.56 -13.75 8.20
C LEU A 62 1.37 -14.28 7.00
N SER A 63 0.95 -15.41 6.42
CA SER A 63 1.56 -15.99 5.22
C SER A 63 1.51 -15.02 4.04
N PHE A 64 0.36 -14.39 3.80
CA PHE A 64 0.20 -13.35 2.79
C PHE A 64 1.21 -12.22 3.01
N SER A 65 1.31 -11.69 4.23
CA SER A 65 2.25 -10.63 4.58
C SER A 65 3.70 -11.04 4.31
N ALA A 66 4.09 -12.23 4.78
CA ALA A 66 5.47 -12.71 4.67
C ALA A 66 5.88 -12.97 3.20
N VAL A 67 5.04 -13.69 2.45
CA VAL A 67 5.31 -14.04 1.04
C VAL A 67 5.20 -12.83 0.12
N LEU A 68 4.27 -11.91 0.37
CA LEU A 68 4.17 -10.67 -0.41
C LEU A 68 5.42 -9.82 -0.22
N GLN A 69 5.89 -9.63 1.01
CA GLN A 69 7.07 -8.81 1.26
C GLN A 69 8.33 -9.41 0.65
N ALA A 70 8.51 -10.73 0.69
CA ALA A 70 9.67 -11.45 0.14
C ALA A 70 11.01 -10.72 0.41
N THR A 71 11.18 -10.21 1.63
CA THR A 71 12.26 -9.27 1.96
C THR A 71 13.63 -9.88 1.76
N TRP A 72 13.82 -11.15 2.15
CA TRP A 72 15.12 -11.79 2.02
C TRP A 72 15.49 -12.03 0.56
N GLU A 73 14.51 -12.30 -0.30
CA GLU A 73 14.70 -12.40 -1.74
C GLU A 73 15.05 -11.04 -2.33
N PHE A 74 14.23 -10.01 -2.08
CA PHE A 74 14.42 -8.70 -2.68
C PHE A 74 15.72 -8.03 -2.25
N VAL A 75 16.11 -8.15 -0.98
CA VAL A 75 17.41 -7.62 -0.54
C VAL A 75 18.58 -8.39 -1.18
N LEU A 76 18.43 -9.70 -1.42
CA LEU A 76 19.45 -10.48 -2.11
C LEU A 76 19.54 -10.12 -3.60
N ILE A 77 18.44 -9.89 -4.31
CA ILE A 77 18.46 -9.69 -5.77
C ILE A 77 18.60 -8.20 -6.17
N SER A 78 18.35 -7.25 -5.27
CA SER A 78 18.34 -5.81 -5.55
C SER A 78 19.40 -5.05 -4.71
N ASN A 79 20.66 -5.49 -4.75
CA ASN A 79 21.73 -4.96 -3.90
C ASN A 79 22.72 -3.99 -4.58
N THR A 80 22.55 -3.70 -5.88
CA THR A 80 23.47 -2.90 -6.69
C THR A 80 23.74 -1.52 -6.08
N GLN A 81 22.70 -0.75 -5.76
CA GLN A 81 22.88 0.62 -5.24
C GLN A 81 23.59 0.64 -3.89
N GLY A 82 23.29 -0.35 -3.03
CA GLY A 82 23.89 -0.50 -1.72
C GLY A 82 25.38 -0.84 -1.81
N LEU A 83 25.76 -1.71 -2.74
CA LEU A 83 27.16 -2.04 -3.01
C LEU A 83 27.93 -0.86 -3.60
N GLU A 84 27.34 -0.17 -4.58
CA GLU A 84 27.95 0.99 -5.22
C GLU A 84 28.22 2.12 -4.23
N ASN A 85 27.25 2.44 -3.36
CA ASN A 85 27.31 3.61 -2.48
C ASN A 85 27.56 3.27 -1.01
N GLY A 86 27.93 2.02 -0.72
CA GLY A 86 28.24 1.59 0.63
C GLY A 86 29.31 0.52 0.76
N GLY A 87 29.62 -0.21 -0.31
CA GLY A 87 30.47 -1.41 -0.22
C GLY A 87 29.83 -2.49 0.65
N LEU A 88 30.63 -3.41 1.16
CA LEU A 88 30.11 -4.50 2.00
C LEU A 88 29.55 -3.98 3.33
N ALA A 89 30.32 -3.11 4.01
CA ALA A 89 29.94 -2.57 5.30
C ALA A 89 28.70 -1.67 5.19
N GLY A 90 28.62 -0.86 4.13
CA GLY A 90 27.47 0.00 3.92
C GLY A 90 26.18 -0.77 3.69
N VAL A 91 26.19 -1.88 2.93
CA VAL A 91 25.00 -2.74 2.78
C VAL A 91 24.57 -3.31 4.15
N PHE A 92 25.50 -3.85 4.92
CA PHE A 92 25.17 -4.44 6.23
C PHE A 92 24.61 -3.41 7.20
N TRP A 93 25.34 -2.31 7.44
CA TRP A 93 24.93 -1.33 8.43
C TRP A 93 23.68 -0.58 7.98
N SER A 94 23.55 -0.28 6.67
CA SER A 94 22.34 0.37 6.15
C SER A 94 21.09 -0.45 6.31
N TYR A 95 21.23 -1.76 6.17
CA TYR A 95 20.16 -2.67 6.52
C TYR A 95 19.84 -2.65 8.01
N MET A 96 20.82 -2.62 8.92
CA MET A 96 20.59 -2.56 10.38
C MET A 96 19.80 -1.34 10.81
N TRP A 97 20.24 -0.13 10.46
CA TRP A 97 19.52 1.07 10.88
C TRP A 97 18.18 1.23 10.15
N THR A 98 18.06 0.74 8.91
CA THR A 98 16.76 0.68 8.21
C THR A 98 15.83 -0.29 8.91
N PHE A 99 16.28 -1.50 9.26
CA PHE A 99 15.45 -2.50 9.91
C PHE A 99 14.87 -1.98 11.24
N VAL A 100 15.68 -1.30 12.03
CA VAL A 100 15.25 -0.68 13.29
C VAL A 100 14.33 0.52 13.03
N GLY A 101 14.74 1.46 12.17
CA GLY A 101 13.99 2.69 11.89
C GLY A 101 12.62 2.43 11.28
N PHE A 102 12.58 1.57 10.26
CA PHE A 102 11.35 1.15 9.60
C PHE A 102 10.49 0.29 10.54
N GLY A 103 11.09 -0.43 11.50
CA GLY A 103 10.35 -1.11 12.57
C GLY A 103 9.40 -0.19 13.35
N PHE A 104 9.81 1.06 13.64
CA PHE A 104 8.92 2.04 14.27
C PHE A 104 7.75 2.44 13.37
N ILE A 105 7.99 2.55 12.06
CA ILE A 105 6.94 2.79 11.07
C ILE A 105 5.96 1.62 11.09
N ILE A 106 6.44 0.39 10.93
CA ILE A 106 5.61 -0.82 10.85
C ILE A 106 4.71 -0.97 12.06
N VAL A 107 5.26 -0.76 13.26
CA VAL A 107 4.47 -0.87 14.47
C VAL A 107 3.40 0.23 14.56
N SER A 108 3.71 1.44 14.11
CA SER A 108 2.71 2.52 14.03
C SER A 108 1.61 2.18 13.02
N LEU A 109 1.95 1.58 11.88
CA LEU A 109 0.96 1.11 10.89
C LEU A 109 0.11 -0.04 11.44
N ALA A 110 0.69 -0.98 12.17
CA ALA A 110 -0.04 -2.06 12.82
C ALA A 110 -1.01 -1.51 13.88
N GLU A 111 -0.61 -0.53 14.69
CA GLU A 111 -1.54 0.12 15.63
C GLU A 111 -2.74 0.76 14.91
N MET A 112 -2.49 1.46 13.79
CA MET A 112 -3.56 2.04 12.96
C MET A 112 -4.45 0.99 12.32
N ALA A 113 -3.88 -0.09 11.81
CA ALA A 113 -4.62 -1.22 11.25
C ALA A 113 -5.50 -1.91 12.31
N SER A 114 -5.09 -1.90 13.57
CA SER A 114 -5.91 -2.40 14.68
C SER A 114 -7.09 -1.49 14.99
N MET A 115 -6.90 -0.17 14.94
CA MET A 115 -7.97 0.81 15.21
C MET A 115 -8.98 0.93 14.06
N ALA A 116 -8.51 0.82 12.81
CA ALA A 116 -9.31 0.99 11.61
C ALA A 116 -8.90 -0.03 10.52
N PRO A 117 -9.34 -1.30 10.66
CA PRO A 117 -9.02 -2.38 9.73
C PRO A 117 -9.85 -2.28 8.45
N THR A 118 -9.42 -1.46 7.49
CA THR A 118 -10.07 -1.33 6.18
C THR A 118 -9.06 -1.38 5.04
N SER A 119 -9.51 -1.84 3.88
CA SER A 119 -8.69 -1.91 2.66
C SER A 119 -8.17 -0.55 2.19
N GLY A 120 -8.74 0.56 2.69
CA GLY A 120 -8.27 1.91 2.40
C GLY A 120 -6.91 2.28 3.03
N GLY A 121 -6.45 1.56 4.06
CA GLY A 121 -5.14 1.77 4.66
C GLY A 121 -4.86 3.24 5.02
N GLN A 122 -3.75 3.78 4.51
CA GLN A 122 -3.19 5.08 4.92
C GLN A 122 -4.15 6.24 4.70
N TYR A 123 -4.80 6.32 3.53
CA TYR A 123 -5.67 7.47 3.25
C TYR A 123 -6.89 7.47 4.17
N HIS A 124 -7.37 6.28 4.52
CA HIS A 124 -8.47 6.12 5.46
C HIS A 124 -8.02 6.44 6.89
N TRP A 125 -6.84 5.99 7.31
CA TRP A 125 -6.26 6.37 8.61
C TRP A 125 -6.07 7.89 8.72
N VAL A 126 -5.59 8.54 7.66
CA VAL A 126 -5.50 10.00 7.62
C VAL A 126 -6.87 10.65 7.73
N SER A 127 -7.88 10.13 7.01
CA SER A 127 -9.26 10.62 7.15
C SER A 127 -9.78 10.49 8.59
N GLU A 128 -9.52 9.36 9.24
CA GLU A 128 -10.01 9.06 10.59
C GLU A 128 -9.31 9.91 11.66
N PHE A 129 -7.99 10.08 11.55
CA PHE A 129 -7.17 10.62 12.62
C PHE A 129 -6.81 12.10 12.43
N SER A 130 -6.95 12.66 11.23
CA SER A 130 -6.68 14.09 11.02
C SER A 130 -7.69 14.99 11.74
N SER A 131 -7.33 16.27 11.87
CA SER A 131 -8.29 17.29 12.30
C SER A 131 -9.38 17.49 11.22
N PRO A 132 -10.64 17.78 11.60
CA PRO A 132 -11.72 17.97 10.64
C PRO A 132 -11.45 19.06 9.59
N ARG A 133 -10.61 20.06 9.92
CA ARG A 133 -10.24 21.16 9.01
C ARG A 133 -9.39 20.68 7.82
N TYR A 134 -8.47 19.75 8.06
CA TYR A 134 -7.50 19.29 7.05
C TYR A 134 -7.82 17.89 6.51
N GLN A 135 -8.85 17.23 7.05
CA GLN A 135 -9.21 15.85 6.75
C GLN A 135 -9.34 15.56 5.26
N LYS A 136 -10.14 16.37 4.54
CA LYS A 136 -10.39 16.15 3.11
C LYS A 136 -9.12 16.26 2.27
N PHE A 137 -8.34 17.31 2.48
CA PHE A 137 -7.12 17.56 1.73
C PHE A 137 -6.06 16.47 2.00
N LEU A 138 -5.75 16.22 3.28
CA LEU A 138 -4.71 15.28 3.66
C LEU A 138 -5.04 13.84 3.25
N SER A 139 -6.30 13.41 3.41
CA SER A 139 -6.70 12.06 2.99
C SER A 139 -6.68 11.91 1.47
N TYR A 140 -7.09 12.93 0.71
CA TYR A 140 -7.06 12.89 -0.75
C TYR A 140 -5.63 12.83 -1.31
N THR A 141 -4.72 13.68 -0.82
CA THR A 141 -3.31 13.65 -1.26
C THR A 141 -2.64 12.34 -0.86
N THR A 142 -2.92 11.84 0.35
CA THR A 142 -2.43 10.52 0.81
C THR A 142 -2.97 9.40 -0.07
N GLY A 143 -4.24 9.45 -0.48
CA GLY A 143 -4.85 8.46 -1.37
C GLY A 143 -4.17 8.38 -2.73
N TRP A 144 -3.91 9.53 -3.36
CA TRP A 144 -3.18 9.58 -4.63
C TRP A 144 -1.73 9.12 -4.50
N MET A 145 -1.01 9.57 -3.46
CA MET A 145 0.36 9.12 -3.22
C MET A 145 0.42 7.61 -2.96
N SER A 146 -0.58 7.06 -2.26
CA SER A 146 -0.73 5.63 -2.06
C SER A 146 -0.97 4.91 -3.40
N VAL A 147 -1.90 5.37 -4.23
CA VAL A 147 -2.13 4.75 -5.56
C VAL A 147 -0.86 4.80 -6.42
N LEU A 148 -0.17 5.95 -6.49
CA LEU A 148 1.06 6.08 -7.26
C LEU A 148 2.15 5.11 -6.78
N ALA A 149 2.34 5.01 -5.47
CA ALA A 149 3.31 4.09 -4.86
C ALA A 149 3.01 2.63 -5.23
N TRP A 150 1.79 2.18 -4.95
CA TRP A 150 1.38 0.80 -5.19
C TRP A 150 1.42 0.42 -6.69
N GLN A 151 1.04 1.33 -7.59
CA GLN A 151 1.10 1.07 -9.02
C GLN A 151 2.55 0.99 -9.54
N ALA A 152 3.43 1.87 -9.09
CA ALA A 152 4.85 1.83 -9.43
C ALA A 152 5.53 0.57 -8.84
N GLY A 153 5.18 0.18 -7.61
CA GLY A 153 5.67 -1.05 -6.99
C GLY A 153 5.30 -2.32 -7.76
N ALA A 154 4.05 -2.42 -8.25
CA ALA A 154 3.60 -3.55 -9.06
C ALA A 154 4.40 -3.69 -10.38
N ALA A 155 4.72 -2.56 -11.01
CA ALA A 155 5.59 -2.52 -12.19
C ALA A 155 7.03 -2.91 -11.86
N SER A 156 7.58 -2.39 -10.75
CA SER A 156 8.95 -2.64 -10.29
C SER A 156 9.24 -4.12 -10.06
N GLY A 157 8.37 -4.81 -9.32
CA GLY A 157 8.55 -6.23 -9.02
C GLY A 157 8.53 -7.09 -10.30
N SER A 158 7.62 -6.79 -11.22
CA SER A 158 7.53 -7.47 -12.51
C SER A 158 8.75 -7.20 -13.41
N PHE A 159 9.26 -5.97 -13.38
CA PHE A 159 10.48 -5.57 -14.07
C PHE A 159 11.70 -6.33 -13.56
N LEU A 160 11.87 -6.41 -12.24
CA LEU A 160 12.98 -7.11 -11.62
C LEU A 160 12.95 -8.62 -11.94
N THR A 161 11.80 -9.26 -11.85
CA THR A 161 11.66 -10.67 -12.25
C THR A 161 12.01 -10.90 -13.72
N GLY A 162 11.48 -10.07 -14.62
CA GLY A 162 11.72 -10.22 -16.05
C GLY A 162 13.18 -10.00 -16.46
N THR A 163 13.83 -8.98 -15.89
CA THR A 163 15.23 -8.65 -16.17
C THR A 163 16.20 -9.65 -15.54
N ILE A 164 15.89 -10.25 -14.39
CA ILE A 164 16.70 -11.37 -13.86
C ILE A 164 16.63 -12.58 -14.79
N ILE A 165 15.46 -12.92 -15.32
CA ILE A 165 15.32 -13.99 -16.33
C ILE A 165 16.19 -13.69 -17.56
N GLN A 166 16.19 -12.43 -18.02
CA GLN A 166 17.08 -11.99 -19.09
C GLN A 166 18.56 -12.15 -18.72
N GLY A 167 18.95 -11.80 -17.49
CA GLY A 167 20.31 -12.01 -16.98
C GLY A 167 20.74 -13.48 -16.98
N LEU A 168 19.84 -14.41 -16.67
CA LEU A 168 20.11 -15.86 -16.77
C LEU A 168 20.31 -16.33 -18.23
N ILE A 169 19.68 -15.67 -19.20
CA ILE A 169 19.89 -15.94 -20.63
C ILE A 169 21.30 -15.47 -21.03
N SER A 170 21.69 -14.23 -20.66
CA SER A 170 23.03 -13.71 -20.91
C SER A 170 24.12 -14.60 -20.30
N LEU A 171 23.86 -15.15 -19.12
CA LEU A 171 24.78 -16.08 -18.47
C LEU A 171 24.98 -17.39 -19.26
N ARG A 172 23.96 -17.85 -19.98
CA ARG A 172 23.98 -19.13 -20.70
C ARG A 172 24.51 -18.99 -22.13
N ASP A 173 24.18 -17.91 -22.82
CA ASP A 173 24.66 -17.63 -24.17
C ASP A 173 25.47 -16.32 -24.19
N PRO A 174 26.82 -16.40 -24.22
CA PRO A 174 27.67 -15.21 -24.29
C PRO A 174 27.46 -14.33 -25.53
N ARG A 175 26.74 -14.82 -26.55
CA ARG A 175 26.42 -14.07 -27.78
C ARG A 175 25.09 -13.31 -27.66
N TYR A 176 24.34 -13.53 -26.59
CA TYR A 176 23.09 -12.83 -26.37
C TYR A 176 23.37 -11.40 -25.94
N GLU A 177 22.96 -10.45 -26.79
CA GLU A 177 23.04 -9.02 -26.48
C GLU A 177 21.70 -8.57 -25.87
N PRO A 178 21.62 -8.33 -24.54
CA PRO A 178 20.37 -7.97 -23.90
C PRO A 178 19.91 -6.58 -24.37
N GLN A 179 18.70 -6.53 -24.91
CA GLN A 179 18.04 -5.29 -25.32
C GLN A 179 16.88 -4.98 -24.37
N ASN A 180 16.62 -3.69 -24.12
CA ASN A 180 15.60 -3.26 -23.17
C ASN A 180 14.20 -3.77 -23.52
N TRP A 181 13.85 -3.81 -24.81
CA TRP A 181 12.55 -4.30 -25.26
C TRP A 181 12.34 -5.79 -24.96
N GLN A 182 13.40 -6.60 -24.94
CA GLN A 182 13.32 -8.02 -24.59
C GLN A 182 13.00 -8.18 -23.10
N GLY A 183 13.65 -7.37 -22.24
CA GLY A 183 13.32 -7.27 -20.82
C GLY A 183 11.85 -6.90 -20.60
N THR A 184 11.36 -5.88 -21.32
CA THR A 184 9.94 -5.46 -21.27
C THR A 184 8.98 -6.59 -21.67
N LEU A 185 9.32 -7.46 -22.63
CA LEU A 185 8.48 -8.62 -22.96
C LEU A 185 8.37 -9.63 -21.82
N PHE A 186 9.43 -9.85 -21.05
CA PHE A 186 9.36 -10.69 -19.85
C PHE A 186 8.50 -10.04 -18.75
N VAL A 187 8.48 -8.71 -18.67
CA VAL A 187 7.55 -7.98 -17.79
C VAL A 187 6.10 -8.24 -18.20
N PHE A 188 5.78 -8.18 -19.49
CA PHE A 188 4.44 -8.51 -19.99
C PHE A 188 4.05 -9.97 -19.70
N ALA A 189 4.99 -10.91 -19.82
CA ALA A 189 4.75 -12.30 -19.42
C ALA A 189 4.42 -12.41 -17.93
N MET A 190 5.16 -11.71 -17.07
CA MET A 190 4.89 -11.66 -15.63
C MET A 190 3.51 -11.02 -15.33
N ILE A 191 3.15 -9.93 -16.02
CA ILE A 191 1.83 -9.29 -15.89
C ILE A 191 0.70 -10.25 -16.29
N ALA A 192 0.88 -11.03 -17.36
CA ALA A 192 -0.11 -12.03 -17.76
C ALA A 192 -0.30 -13.12 -16.68
N VAL A 193 0.79 -13.58 -16.06
CA VAL A 193 0.74 -14.48 -14.90
C VAL A 193 0.01 -13.83 -13.73
N ILE A 194 0.36 -12.59 -13.37
CA ILE A 194 -0.29 -11.83 -12.30
C ILE A 194 -1.79 -11.74 -12.53
N TYR A 195 -2.22 -11.33 -13.74
CA TYR A 195 -3.62 -11.20 -14.10
C TYR A 195 -4.34 -12.55 -14.02
N PHE A 196 -3.73 -13.61 -14.56
CA PHE A 196 -4.32 -14.94 -14.53
C PHE A 196 -4.60 -15.40 -13.10
N PHE A 197 -3.61 -15.31 -12.21
CA PHE A 197 -3.77 -15.76 -10.83
C PHE A 197 -4.74 -14.87 -10.04
N ASN A 198 -4.70 -13.55 -10.25
CA ASN A 198 -5.58 -12.62 -9.53
C ASN A 198 -7.04 -12.67 -10.00
N VAL A 199 -7.33 -13.09 -11.23
CA VAL A 199 -8.71 -13.16 -11.75
C VAL A 199 -9.29 -14.57 -11.73
N TYR A 200 -8.51 -15.57 -12.15
CA TYR A 200 -9.01 -16.93 -12.34
C TYR A 200 -8.63 -17.87 -11.19
N ALA A 201 -7.51 -17.64 -10.49
CA ALA A 201 -7.08 -18.47 -9.36
C ALA A 201 -7.36 -17.83 -7.98
N ALA A 202 -8.04 -16.69 -7.92
CA ALA A 202 -8.26 -15.94 -6.68
C ALA A 202 -8.94 -16.76 -5.56
N SER A 203 -9.86 -17.65 -5.91
CA SER A 203 -10.55 -18.51 -4.94
C SER A 203 -9.66 -19.61 -4.34
N TRP A 204 -8.55 -19.94 -5.00
CA TRP A 204 -7.56 -20.92 -4.54
C TRP A 204 -6.49 -20.27 -3.68
N MET A 205 -6.20 -18.99 -3.89
CA MET A 205 -5.12 -18.27 -3.21
C MET A 205 -5.15 -18.41 -1.68
N PRO A 206 -6.27 -18.21 -0.95
CA PRO A 206 -6.31 -18.38 0.50
C PRO A 206 -5.97 -19.79 0.98
N ARG A 207 -6.21 -20.83 0.16
CA ARG A 207 -5.98 -22.24 0.51
C ARG A 207 -4.51 -22.63 0.41
N ILE A 208 -3.79 -22.03 -0.52
CA ILE A 208 -2.37 -22.32 -0.76
C ILE A 208 -1.44 -21.43 0.06
N GLN A 209 -1.93 -20.41 0.77
CA GLN A 209 -1.07 -19.47 1.51
C GLN A 209 -0.09 -20.15 2.46
N ASN A 210 -0.54 -21.15 3.21
CA ASN A 210 0.35 -21.86 4.14
C ASN A 210 1.42 -22.69 3.40
N ILE A 211 1.09 -23.21 2.21
CA ILE A 211 2.05 -23.91 1.34
C ILE A 211 3.06 -22.90 0.79
N LEU A 212 2.62 -21.72 0.39
CA LEU A 212 3.51 -20.64 -0.06
C LEU A 212 4.45 -20.19 1.06
N LEU A 213 3.97 -20.08 2.30
CA LEU A 213 4.84 -19.79 3.45
C LEU A 213 5.86 -20.91 3.71
N ALA A 214 5.44 -22.18 3.61
CA ALA A 214 6.37 -23.31 3.76
C ALA A 214 7.43 -23.31 2.64
N LEU A 215 7.01 -23.03 1.40
CA LEU A 215 7.91 -22.89 0.25
C LEU A 215 8.89 -21.72 0.43
N HIS A 216 8.40 -20.56 0.86
CA HIS A 216 9.20 -19.36 1.19
C HIS A 216 10.33 -19.70 2.17
N LEU A 217 9.99 -20.36 3.27
CA LEU A 217 10.97 -20.77 4.29
C LEU A 217 11.90 -21.88 3.79
N LEU A 218 11.40 -22.84 3.02
CA LEU A 218 12.23 -23.91 2.45
C LEU A 218 13.25 -23.34 1.46
N CYS A 219 12.84 -22.45 0.56
CA CYS A 219 13.73 -21.74 -0.34
C CYS A 219 14.81 -21.00 0.45
N TRP A 220 14.43 -20.25 1.49
CA TRP A 220 15.38 -19.57 2.36
C TRP A 220 16.42 -20.52 2.97
N VAL A 221 16.00 -21.66 3.53
CA VAL A 221 16.91 -22.67 4.11
C VAL A 221 17.91 -23.17 3.06
N VAL A 222 17.45 -23.46 1.84
CA VAL A 222 18.32 -23.94 0.76
C VAL A 222 19.34 -22.87 0.36
N ILE A 223 18.92 -21.62 0.19
CA ILE A 223 19.83 -20.52 -0.20
C ILE A 223 20.88 -20.28 0.88
N VAL A 224 20.48 -20.21 2.15
CA VAL A 224 21.41 -20.06 3.28
C VAL A 224 22.39 -21.22 3.33
N ALA A 225 21.91 -22.47 3.25
CA ALA A 225 22.76 -23.65 3.30
C ALA A 225 23.82 -23.63 2.18
N VAL A 226 23.42 -23.29 0.95
CA VAL A 226 24.33 -23.22 -0.19
C VAL A 226 25.36 -22.10 -0.02
N LEU A 227 24.95 -20.89 0.39
CA LEU A 227 25.86 -19.77 0.61
C LEU A 227 26.91 -20.06 1.70
N PHE A 228 26.48 -20.63 2.83
CA PHE A 228 27.39 -20.91 3.95
C PHE A 228 28.21 -22.19 3.79
N ALA A 229 27.75 -23.18 3.02
CA ALA A 229 28.48 -24.43 2.86
C ALA A 229 29.43 -24.43 1.66
N MET A 230 29.11 -23.70 0.58
CA MET A 230 29.81 -23.83 -0.70
C MET A 230 30.58 -22.58 -1.13
N ALA A 231 30.15 -21.38 -0.73
CA ALA A 231 30.80 -20.16 -1.17
C ALA A 231 32.14 -19.93 -0.45
N PRO A 232 33.17 -19.39 -1.12
CA PRO A 232 34.33 -18.85 -0.44
C PRO A 232 33.91 -17.61 0.37
N HIS A 233 34.38 -17.50 1.62
CA HIS A 233 34.00 -16.40 2.51
C HIS A 233 35.12 -15.39 2.75
N ASN A 234 34.77 -14.11 2.64
CA ASN A 234 35.57 -13.01 3.15
C ASN A 234 35.70 -13.06 4.67
N SER A 235 36.71 -12.36 5.18
CA SER A 235 36.83 -12.13 6.62
C SER A 235 35.67 -11.27 7.13
N ALA A 236 35.22 -11.54 8.37
CA ALA A 236 34.21 -10.72 9.04
C ALA A 236 34.66 -9.24 9.14
N GLN A 237 35.96 -9.00 9.33
CA GLN A 237 36.51 -7.65 9.34
C GLN A 237 36.20 -6.93 8.03
N THR A 238 36.50 -7.55 6.89
CA THR A 238 36.21 -6.99 5.56
C THR A 238 34.72 -6.65 5.40
N VAL A 239 33.83 -7.57 5.79
CA VAL A 239 32.38 -7.38 5.65
C VAL A 239 31.89 -6.18 6.47
N PHE A 240 32.37 -6.01 7.70
CA PHE A 240 31.85 -4.98 8.61
C PHE A 240 32.57 -3.64 8.55
N THR A 241 33.73 -3.55 7.90
CA THR A 241 34.53 -2.31 7.85
C THR A 241 34.87 -1.80 6.45
N SER A 242 34.64 -2.57 5.39
CA SER A 242 34.90 -2.14 4.01
C SER A 242 33.76 -1.28 3.45
N PHE A 243 33.93 0.04 3.53
CA PHE A 243 33.05 1.03 2.93
C PHE A 243 33.52 1.44 1.53
N HIS A 244 32.57 1.74 0.65
CA HIS A 244 32.83 2.23 -0.71
C HIS A 244 31.87 3.36 -1.08
N ASN A 245 32.38 4.40 -1.73
CA ASN A 245 31.61 5.53 -2.25
C ASN A 245 31.85 5.61 -3.77
N GLY A 246 31.22 4.70 -4.52
CA GLY A 246 31.34 4.61 -5.97
C GLY A 246 30.63 5.74 -6.70
N GLY A 247 29.58 6.31 -6.11
CA GLY A 247 28.84 7.45 -6.65
C GLY A 247 29.55 8.80 -6.53
N ASN A 248 30.77 8.84 -5.96
CA ASN A 248 31.57 10.06 -5.75
C ASN A 248 30.80 11.17 -4.99
N TRP A 249 29.96 10.79 -4.03
CA TRP A 249 29.25 11.73 -3.19
C TRP A 249 30.20 12.51 -2.28
N SER A 250 29.82 13.73 -1.91
CA SER A 250 30.66 14.63 -1.09
C SER A 250 31.04 14.08 0.28
N SER A 251 30.32 13.08 0.79
CA SER A 251 30.68 12.36 2.01
C SER A 251 30.20 10.91 1.98
N MET A 252 30.85 10.05 2.77
CA MET A 252 30.41 8.67 2.98
C MET A 252 29.00 8.61 3.59
N GLY A 253 28.63 9.58 4.44
CA GLY A 253 27.28 9.64 5.02
C GLY A 253 26.20 9.79 3.95
N ILE A 254 26.39 10.72 3.00
CA ILE A 254 25.45 10.91 1.87
C ILE A 254 25.43 9.67 0.97
N SER A 255 26.60 9.11 0.65
CA SER A 255 26.72 7.86 -0.10
C SER A 255 25.88 6.75 0.54
N LEU A 256 26.02 6.55 1.86
CA LEU A 256 25.27 5.53 2.59
C LEU A 256 23.75 5.77 2.58
N MET A 257 23.29 7.03 2.65
CA MET A 257 21.86 7.34 2.54
C MET A 257 21.31 7.01 1.15
N ILE A 258 22.12 7.14 0.12
CA ILE A 258 21.74 6.80 -1.27
C ILE A 258 21.76 5.29 -1.46
N GLY A 259 22.77 4.60 -0.93
CA GLY A 259 22.85 3.14 -0.92
C GLY A 259 21.74 2.46 -0.11
N GLN A 260 21.23 3.14 0.93
CA GLN A 260 20.16 2.66 1.81
C GLN A 260 18.88 2.27 1.06
N ILE A 261 18.65 2.78 -0.15
CA ILE A 261 17.49 2.42 -0.97
C ILE A 261 17.36 0.89 -1.15
N THR A 262 18.48 0.16 -1.18
CA THR A 262 18.51 -1.31 -1.19
C THR A 262 17.76 -1.91 0.00
N ALA A 263 18.06 -1.43 1.21
CA ALA A 263 17.41 -1.92 2.43
C ALA A 263 15.95 -1.46 2.53
N ILE A 264 15.68 -0.21 2.13
CA ILE A 264 14.32 0.34 2.11
C ILE A 264 13.44 -0.49 1.18
N TYR A 265 13.92 -0.82 -0.02
CA TYR A 265 13.18 -1.58 -1.02
C TYR A 265 12.67 -2.91 -0.46
N GLY A 266 13.49 -3.64 0.30
CA GLY A 266 13.08 -4.89 0.97
C GLY A 266 12.08 -4.71 2.12
N SER A 267 11.96 -3.49 2.67
CA SER A 267 11.04 -3.15 3.77
C SER A 267 9.72 -2.53 3.31
N LEU A 268 9.64 -2.09 2.04
CA LEU A 268 8.43 -1.50 1.48
C LEU A 268 7.25 -2.48 1.51
N SER A 269 6.04 -1.92 1.42
CA SER A 269 4.80 -2.68 1.24
C SER A 269 4.45 -3.63 2.39
N SER A 270 5.07 -3.45 3.56
CA SER A 270 4.76 -4.20 4.78
C SER A 270 3.32 -3.97 5.28
N ASP A 271 2.70 -2.88 4.84
CA ASP A 271 1.31 -2.49 5.01
C ASP A 271 0.34 -3.23 4.07
N ALA A 272 0.81 -4.07 3.14
CA ALA A 272 -0.03 -4.75 2.15
C ALA A 272 -1.25 -5.47 2.76
N THR A 273 -1.04 -6.10 3.91
CA THR A 273 -2.11 -6.83 4.59
C THR A 273 -3.23 -5.92 5.08
N ALA A 274 -2.95 -4.62 5.31
CA ALA A 274 -3.99 -3.63 5.60
C ALA A 274 -4.97 -3.49 4.42
N HIS A 275 -4.48 -3.52 3.18
CA HIS A 275 -5.33 -3.46 1.99
C HIS A 275 -6.18 -4.73 1.80
N MET A 276 -5.86 -5.81 2.50
CA MET A 276 -6.64 -7.04 2.54
C MET A 276 -7.58 -7.13 3.76
N SER A 277 -7.68 -6.09 4.59
CA SER A 277 -8.42 -6.16 5.87
C SER A 277 -9.87 -6.62 5.71
N GLU A 278 -10.56 -6.19 4.65
CA GLU A 278 -11.96 -6.57 4.39
C GLU A 278 -12.14 -8.04 3.97
N GLU A 279 -11.05 -8.76 3.66
CA GLU A 279 -11.03 -10.20 3.36
C GLU A 279 -10.45 -11.04 4.53
N VAL A 280 -9.92 -10.41 5.58
CA VAL A 280 -9.37 -11.08 6.77
C VAL A 280 -10.44 -11.22 7.84
N LYS A 281 -10.59 -12.43 8.39
CA LYS A 281 -11.47 -12.66 9.54
C LYS A 281 -10.83 -12.10 10.81
N ASP A 282 -11.61 -11.37 11.60
CA ASP A 282 -11.18 -10.69 12.83
C ASP A 282 -10.00 -9.72 12.57
N ALA A 283 -10.22 -8.82 11.60
CA ALA A 283 -9.17 -8.04 10.97
C ALA A 283 -8.46 -7.08 11.92
N GLY A 284 -9.20 -6.43 12.84
CA GLY A 284 -8.63 -5.52 13.84
C GLY A 284 -7.64 -6.17 14.82
N PHE A 285 -7.58 -7.51 14.85
CA PHE A 285 -6.60 -8.27 15.64
C PHE A 285 -5.54 -8.96 14.78
N TYR A 286 -5.91 -9.61 13.68
CA TYR A 286 -4.94 -10.41 12.91
C TYR A 286 -4.17 -9.64 11.84
N VAL A 287 -4.74 -8.59 11.24
CA VAL A 287 -4.02 -7.72 10.31
C VAL A 287 -2.80 -7.06 10.97
N PRO A 288 -2.90 -6.43 12.16
CA PRO A 288 -1.73 -5.79 12.77
C PRO A 288 -0.63 -6.80 13.16
N ILE A 289 -1.01 -8.00 13.61
CA ILE A 289 -0.07 -9.09 13.88
C ILE A 289 0.63 -9.53 12.59
N ALA A 290 -0.11 -9.67 11.49
CA ALA A 290 0.45 -10.04 10.19
C ALA A 290 1.40 -8.98 9.62
N ILE A 291 1.09 -7.69 9.77
CA ILE A 291 1.97 -6.58 9.40
C ILE A 291 3.27 -6.64 10.21
N ALA A 292 3.15 -6.70 11.54
CA ALA A 292 4.32 -6.69 12.43
C ALA A 292 5.20 -7.93 12.26
N TRP A 293 4.64 -9.14 12.35
CA TRP A 293 5.41 -10.38 12.25
C TRP A 293 5.84 -10.69 10.82
N GLY A 294 5.08 -10.25 9.81
CA GLY A 294 5.53 -10.33 8.42
C GLY A 294 6.84 -9.57 8.23
N TYR A 295 6.92 -8.35 8.75
CA TYR A 295 8.12 -7.52 8.68
C TYR A 295 9.27 -8.03 9.57
N PHE A 296 9.06 -8.21 10.88
CA PHE A 296 10.14 -8.60 11.78
C PHE A 296 10.64 -10.01 11.50
N GLY A 297 9.74 -10.95 11.15
CA GLY A 297 10.10 -12.30 10.76
C GLY A 297 10.96 -12.30 9.50
N ASN A 298 10.49 -11.67 8.42
CA ASN A 298 11.28 -11.56 7.18
C ASN A 298 12.57 -10.78 7.37
N GLY A 299 12.59 -9.75 8.21
CA GLY A 299 13.78 -8.96 8.45
C GLY A 299 14.90 -9.75 9.16
N ILE A 300 14.54 -10.69 10.04
CA ILE A 300 15.52 -11.61 10.63
C ILE A 300 16.04 -12.59 9.57
N LEU A 301 15.18 -13.13 8.71
CA LEU A 301 15.58 -14.01 7.60
C LEU A 301 16.52 -13.29 6.62
N ALA A 302 16.20 -12.04 6.29
CA ALA A 302 17.00 -11.20 5.40
C ALA A 302 18.35 -10.85 6.03
N LEU A 303 18.44 -10.61 7.34
CA LEU A 303 19.72 -10.38 8.03
C LEU A 303 20.70 -11.54 7.79
N ILE A 304 20.23 -12.77 7.95
CA ILE A 304 21.06 -13.97 7.76
C ILE A 304 21.52 -14.09 6.30
N ILE A 305 20.61 -13.83 5.35
CA ILE A 305 20.93 -13.85 3.91
C ILE A 305 21.94 -12.75 3.54
N ILE A 306 21.79 -11.53 4.06
CA ILE A 306 22.72 -10.43 3.81
C ILE A 306 24.11 -10.78 4.32
N VAL A 307 24.21 -11.31 5.54
CA VAL A 307 25.51 -11.74 6.09
C VAL A 307 26.14 -12.83 5.22
N GLY A 308 25.37 -13.86 4.85
CA GLY A 308 25.86 -14.92 3.97
C GLY A 308 26.29 -14.41 2.59
N PHE A 309 25.51 -13.51 1.99
CA PHE A 309 25.80 -12.89 0.71
C PHE A 309 27.08 -12.03 0.75
N LEU A 310 27.22 -11.15 1.74
CA LEU A 310 28.39 -10.27 1.87
C LEU A 310 29.67 -11.05 2.21
N LEU A 311 29.56 -12.11 3.00
CA LEU A 311 30.66 -13.06 3.20
C LEU A 311 31.05 -13.71 1.87
N ALA A 312 30.07 -14.11 1.04
CA ALA A 312 30.29 -14.78 -0.24
C ALA A 312 30.71 -13.85 -1.40
N LEU A 313 30.82 -12.53 -1.20
CA LEU A 313 31.06 -11.54 -2.27
C LEU A 313 32.55 -11.15 -2.36
N PRO A 314 33.38 -11.76 -3.23
CA PRO A 314 34.83 -11.56 -3.19
C PRO A 314 35.30 -10.17 -3.65
N SER A 315 34.59 -9.56 -4.59
CA SER A 315 34.97 -8.27 -5.19
C SER A 315 33.74 -7.45 -5.54
N VAL A 316 33.58 -6.31 -4.87
CA VAL A 316 32.49 -5.37 -5.15
C VAL A 316 32.58 -4.80 -6.57
N PRO A 317 33.76 -4.32 -7.06
CA PRO A 317 33.88 -3.82 -8.41
C PRO A 317 33.51 -4.85 -9.48
N ASP A 318 33.95 -6.10 -9.33
CA ASP A 318 33.65 -7.14 -10.33
C ASP A 318 32.17 -7.52 -10.31
N ALA A 319 31.55 -7.55 -9.13
CA ALA A 319 30.13 -7.83 -8.98
C ALA A 319 29.25 -6.73 -9.60
N LEU A 320 29.66 -5.46 -9.49
CA LEU A 320 28.96 -4.32 -10.09
C LEU A 320 29.14 -4.26 -11.62
N ASN A 321 30.28 -4.72 -12.13
CA ASN A 321 30.60 -4.75 -13.57
C ASN A 321 30.17 -6.06 -14.26
N ASP A 322 29.48 -6.95 -13.56
CA ASP A 322 29.09 -8.24 -14.13
C ASP A 322 28.11 -8.05 -15.30
N SER A 323 28.39 -8.74 -16.42
CA SER A 323 27.59 -8.73 -17.65
C SER A 323 26.09 -9.03 -17.48
N THR A 324 25.68 -9.71 -16.40
CA THR A 324 24.26 -9.98 -16.14
C THR A 324 23.54 -8.78 -15.54
N GLY A 325 24.25 -7.76 -15.05
CA GLY A 325 23.70 -6.60 -14.37
C GLY A 325 23.22 -6.85 -12.93
N PHE A 326 23.51 -8.03 -12.37
CA PHE A 326 23.04 -8.45 -11.04
C PHE A 326 24.18 -9.03 -10.21
N PRO A 327 24.64 -8.33 -9.14
CA PRO A 327 25.77 -8.77 -8.33
C PRO A 327 25.58 -10.13 -7.65
N PHE A 328 24.34 -10.51 -7.31
CA PHE A 328 24.10 -11.84 -6.70
C PHE A 328 24.36 -13.00 -7.67
N LEU A 329 24.13 -12.80 -8.98
CA LEU A 329 24.47 -13.80 -10.00
C LEU A 329 25.99 -13.93 -10.17
N TYR A 330 26.74 -12.84 -9.97
CA TYR A 330 28.21 -12.89 -9.93
C TYR A 330 28.67 -13.74 -8.74
N VAL A 331 28.09 -13.54 -7.55
CA VAL A 331 28.42 -14.32 -6.34
C VAL A 331 28.17 -15.81 -6.56
N PHE A 332 27.00 -16.20 -7.06
CA PHE A 332 26.69 -17.61 -7.32
C PHE A 332 27.66 -18.27 -8.31
N ARG A 333 28.14 -17.53 -9.32
CA ARG A 333 29.13 -18.02 -10.29
C ARG A 333 30.50 -18.34 -9.69
N GLN A 334 30.83 -17.80 -8.52
CA GLN A 334 32.14 -18.04 -7.91
C GLN A 334 32.31 -19.47 -7.42
N PHE A 335 31.21 -20.18 -7.17
CA PHE A 335 31.24 -21.52 -6.58
C PHE A 335 30.26 -22.52 -7.20
N LEU A 336 29.46 -22.10 -8.19
CA LEU A 336 28.51 -22.98 -8.91
C LEU A 336 28.79 -22.99 -10.41
N SER A 337 28.44 -24.11 -11.05
CA SER A 337 28.32 -24.16 -12.51
C SER A 337 27.14 -23.30 -12.99
N THR A 338 27.11 -22.93 -14.27
CA THR A 338 25.99 -22.19 -14.88
C THR A 338 24.62 -22.83 -14.61
N SER A 339 24.54 -24.17 -14.63
CA SER A 339 23.31 -24.88 -14.30
C SER A 339 22.93 -24.75 -12.83
N GLY A 340 23.92 -24.74 -11.92
CA GLY A 340 23.72 -24.48 -10.51
C GLY A 340 23.24 -23.06 -10.23
N VAL A 341 23.82 -22.05 -10.89
CA VAL A 341 23.37 -20.65 -10.80
C VAL A 341 21.92 -20.51 -11.25
N ASN A 342 21.56 -21.10 -12.39
CA ASN A 342 20.18 -21.10 -12.89
C ASN A 342 19.21 -21.78 -11.92
N GLY A 343 19.59 -22.96 -11.39
CA GLY A 343 18.78 -23.70 -10.43
C GLY A 343 18.54 -22.92 -9.14
N LEU A 344 19.60 -22.34 -8.56
CA LEU A 344 19.52 -21.57 -7.33
C LEU A 344 18.74 -20.26 -7.52
N THR A 345 18.92 -19.60 -8.66
CA THR A 345 18.15 -18.40 -9.00
C THR A 345 16.66 -18.74 -9.22
N ALA A 346 16.34 -19.88 -9.82
CA ALA A 346 14.95 -20.33 -9.95
C ALA A 346 14.29 -20.56 -8.59
N ILE A 347 15.01 -21.11 -7.61
CA ILE A 347 14.53 -21.28 -6.22
C ILE A 347 14.17 -19.93 -5.57
N ILE A 348 14.87 -18.85 -5.92
CA ILE A 348 14.55 -17.48 -5.47
C ILE A 348 13.40 -16.88 -6.28
N LEU A 349 13.38 -17.07 -7.61
CA LEU A 349 12.37 -16.47 -8.46
C LEU A 349 10.97 -17.05 -8.24
N ILE A 350 10.84 -18.30 -7.82
CA ILE A 350 9.52 -18.90 -7.52
C ILE A 350 8.75 -18.11 -6.43
N PRO A 351 9.28 -17.91 -5.21
CA PRO A 351 8.60 -17.09 -4.21
C PRO A 351 8.46 -15.62 -4.65
N VAL A 352 9.41 -15.04 -5.40
CA VAL A 352 9.29 -13.69 -5.96
C VAL A 352 8.12 -13.56 -6.95
N ILE A 353 7.88 -14.57 -7.79
CA ILE A 353 6.72 -14.61 -8.70
C ILE A 353 5.42 -14.60 -7.89
N PHE A 354 5.34 -15.39 -6.82
CA PHE A 354 4.17 -15.37 -5.93
C PHE A 354 4.04 -14.05 -5.17
N SER A 355 5.15 -13.46 -4.72
CA SER A 355 5.19 -12.12 -4.14
C SER A 355 4.55 -11.10 -5.08
N ASN A 356 4.96 -11.07 -6.36
CA ASN A 356 4.39 -10.16 -7.37
C ASN A 356 2.87 -10.38 -7.58
N ILE A 357 2.41 -11.65 -7.57
CA ILE A 357 0.98 -11.98 -7.65
C ILE A 357 0.22 -11.39 -6.45
N LEU A 358 0.74 -11.57 -5.23
CA LEU A 358 0.14 -11.06 -4.00
C LEU A 358 0.20 -9.53 -3.91
N PHE A 359 1.30 -8.94 -4.37
CA PHE A 359 1.50 -7.50 -4.42
C PHE A 359 0.43 -6.82 -5.27
N ASN A 360 0.16 -7.36 -6.46
CA ASN A 360 -0.89 -6.84 -7.32
C ASN A 360 -2.30 -7.10 -6.73
N ALA A 361 -2.49 -8.19 -5.97
CA ALA A 361 -3.73 -8.41 -5.23
C ALA A 361 -4.00 -7.25 -4.26
N SER A 362 -3.01 -6.89 -3.44
CA SER A 362 -3.04 -5.75 -2.51
C SER A 362 -3.25 -4.42 -3.25
N THR A 363 -2.46 -4.17 -4.29
CA THR A 363 -2.55 -2.98 -5.16
C THR A 363 -3.97 -2.78 -5.69
N ALA A 364 -4.60 -3.85 -6.18
CA ALA A 364 -5.95 -3.78 -6.70
C ALA A 364 -7.00 -3.47 -5.61
N ARG A 365 -6.82 -3.96 -4.37
CA ARG A 365 -7.72 -3.64 -3.25
C ARG A 365 -7.55 -2.20 -2.79
N GLN A 366 -6.32 -1.72 -2.74
CA GLN A 366 -6.01 -0.33 -2.43
C GLN A 366 -6.65 0.60 -3.48
N THR A 367 -6.47 0.29 -4.77
CA THR A 367 -7.03 1.07 -5.89
C THR A 367 -8.56 1.02 -5.89
N TYR A 368 -9.13 -0.17 -5.63
CA TYR A 368 -10.57 -0.36 -5.45
C TYR A 368 -11.13 0.48 -4.31
N ALA A 369 -10.49 0.45 -3.13
CA ALA A 369 -10.99 1.15 -1.95
C ALA A 369 -10.99 2.66 -2.18
N PHE A 370 -9.92 3.21 -2.77
CA PHE A 370 -9.86 4.62 -3.09
C PHE A 370 -10.87 5.02 -4.18
N ALA A 371 -11.11 4.16 -5.19
CA ALA A 371 -12.17 4.37 -6.16
C ALA A 371 -13.57 4.30 -5.54
N ARG A 372 -13.82 3.37 -4.61
CA ARG A 372 -15.08 3.24 -3.86
C ARG A 372 -15.41 4.53 -3.12
N ASP A 373 -14.38 5.18 -2.60
CA ASP A 373 -14.48 6.47 -1.89
C ASP A 373 -14.42 7.68 -2.85
N ARG A 374 -14.62 7.47 -4.17
CA ARG A 374 -14.63 8.51 -5.22
C ARG A 374 -13.34 9.34 -5.27
N GLY A 375 -12.20 8.71 -4.96
CA GLY A 375 -10.87 9.34 -5.03
C GLY A 375 -10.25 9.35 -6.43
N LEU A 376 -10.68 8.43 -7.31
CA LEU A 376 -10.15 8.26 -8.67
C LEU A 376 -11.15 8.70 -9.75
N PRO A 377 -10.65 9.13 -10.94
CA PRO A 377 -11.50 9.27 -12.11
C PRO A 377 -12.12 7.92 -12.47
N PHE A 378 -13.34 7.94 -13.02
CA PHE A 378 -14.12 6.74 -13.34
C PHE A 378 -14.37 5.82 -12.13
N ALA A 379 -14.41 6.40 -10.92
CA ALA A 379 -14.66 5.72 -9.65
C ALA A 379 -15.73 4.61 -9.74
N ASP A 380 -16.92 4.93 -10.25
CA ASP A 380 -18.06 3.99 -10.37
C ASP A 380 -17.81 2.77 -11.26
N TRP A 381 -16.82 2.85 -12.15
CA TRP A 381 -16.40 1.73 -12.97
C TRP A 381 -15.33 0.90 -12.27
N ILE A 382 -14.32 1.55 -11.69
CA ILE A 382 -13.18 0.91 -11.01
C ILE A 382 -13.61 0.16 -9.75
N SER A 383 -14.53 0.76 -8.97
CA SER A 383 -15.01 0.23 -7.70
C SER A 383 -16.03 -0.90 -7.80
N ARG A 384 -16.28 -1.46 -9.00
CA ARG A 384 -17.24 -2.58 -9.11
C ARG A 384 -16.58 -3.91 -8.78
N VAL A 385 -17.17 -4.62 -7.83
CA VAL A 385 -16.85 -6.01 -7.50
C VAL A 385 -17.57 -6.95 -8.48
N ASP A 386 -16.86 -7.96 -8.98
CA ASP A 386 -17.44 -9.03 -9.79
C ASP A 386 -18.38 -9.89 -8.91
N PRO A 387 -19.68 -10.04 -9.25
CA PRO A 387 -20.62 -10.77 -8.40
C PRO A 387 -20.33 -12.26 -8.24
N ARG A 388 -19.69 -12.89 -9.23
CA ARG A 388 -19.37 -14.32 -9.21
C ARG A 388 -18.08 -14.58 -8.45
N ARG A 389 -17.06 -13.77 -8.70
CA ARG A 389 -15.71 -13.95 -8.15
C ARG A 389 -15.49 -13.24 -6.81
N ARG A 390 -16.35 -12.26 -6.47
CA ARG A 390 -16.27 -11.44 -5.24
C ARG A 390 -14.93 -10.69 -5.08
N ILE A 391 -14.38 -10.24 -6.21
CA ILE A 391 -13.11 -9.48 -6.27
C ILE A 391 -13.24 -8.31 -7.26
N PRO A 392 -12.46 -7.23 -7.12
CA PRO A 392 -12.49 -6.08 -8.02
C PRO A 392 -11.69 -6.33 -9.31
N VAL A 393 -12.23 -7.15 -10.22
CA VAL A 393 -11.56 -7.54 -11.49
C VAL A 393 -11.11 -6.34 -12.32
N ARG A 394 -11.88 -5.24 -12.29
CA ARG A 394 -11.55 -4.02 -13.04
C ARG A 394 -10.34 -3.30 -12.45
N ALA A 395 -10.23 -3.20 -11.13
CA ALA A 395 -9.05 -2.66 -10.47
C ALA A 395 -7.81 -3.51 -10.77
N ILE A 396 -7.94 -4.85 -10.75
CA ILE A 396 -6.86 -5.78 -11.14
C ILE A 396 -6.39 -5.51 -12.57
N ALA A 397 -7.32 -5.38 -13.51
CA ALA A 397 -7.01 -5.13 -14.92
C ALA A 397 -6.31 -3.77 -15.12
N ILE A 398 -6.76 -2.73 -14.42
CA ILE A 398 -6.13 -1.40 -14.46
C ILE A 398 -4.70 -1.46 -13.92
N SER A 399 -4.46 -2.13 -12.79
CA SER A 399 -3.12 -2.25 -12.23
C SER A 399 -2.16 -2.99 -13.18
N CYS A 400 -2.63 -4.05 -13.83
CA CYS A 400 -1.87 -4.76 -14.86
C CYS A 400 -1.59 -3.87 -16.08
N MET A 401 -2.58 -3.10 -16.53
CA MET A 401 -2.43 -2.16 -17.65
C MET A 401 -1.43 -1.05 -17.32
N ILE A 402 -1.52 -0.42 -16.14
CA ILE A 402 -0.58 0.61 -15.70
C ILE A 402 0.83 0.04 -15.62
N SER A 403 1.00 -1.16 -15.05
CA SER A 403 2.31 -1.84 -15.01
C SER A 403 2.88 -2.06 -16.41
N GLY A 404 2.03 -2.46 -17.37
CA GLY A 404 2.41 -2.60 -18.77
C GLY A 404 2.87 -1.27 -19.38
N LEU A 405 2.08 -0.20 -19.19
CA LEU A 405 2.41 1.14 -19.70
C LEU A 405 3.71 1.69 -19.09
N LEU A 406 3.91 1.53 -17.78
CA LEU A 406 5.15 1.94 -17.12
C LEU A 406 6.35 1.15 -17.64
N SER A 407 6.20 -0.14 -17.90
CA SER A 407 7.29 -0.98 -18.42
C SER A 407 7.72 -0.64 -19.86
N LEU A 408 6.88 0.06 -20.64
CA LEU A 408 7.24 0.56 -21.98
C LEU A 408 8.33 1.64 -21.90
N ILE A 409 8.41 2.38 -20.79
CA ILE A 409 9.42 3.43 -20.59
C ILE A 409 10.83 2.84 -20.67
N ASN A 410 11.01 1.60 -20.20
CA ASN A 410 12.29 0.90 -20.26
C ASN A 410 12.83 0.76 -21.69
N ILE A 411 11.96 0.66 -22.70
CA ILE A 411 12.37 0.58 -24.12
C ILE A 411 13.20 1.82 -24.51
N GLY A 412 12.79 3.00 -24.04
CA GLY A 412 13.50 4.26 -24.29
C GLY A 412 14.63 4.52 -23.30
N SER A 413 14.38 4.32 -21.99
CA SER A 413 15.36 4.58 -20.95
C SER A 413 15.08 3.79 -19.67
N GLN A 414 16.03 2.93 -19.30
CA GLN A 414 16.02 2.22 -18.01
C GLN A 414 16.17 3.20 -16.84
N VAL A 415 16.94 4.28 -17.02
CA VAL A 415 17.11 5.34 -16.00
C VAL A 415 15.78 6.02 -15.71
N ALA A 416 15.00 6.34 -16.75
CA ALA A 416 13.69 6.95 -16.58
C ALA A 416 12.71 6.01 -15.86
N PHE A 417 12.75 4.71 -16.17
CA PHE A 417 11.96 3.71 -15.45
C PHE A 417 12.36 3.64 -13.97
N ASN A 418 13.66 3.55 -13.67
CA ASN A 418 14.16 3.50 -12.29
C ASN A 418 13.82 4.77 -11.50
N ALA A 419 13.79 5.94 -12.14
CA ALA A 419 13.37 7.18 -11.50
C ALA A 419 11.89 7.13 -11.04
N ILE A 420 11.01 6.51 -11.82
CA ILE A 420 9.61 6.28 -11.45
C ILE A 420 9.51 5.28 -10.29
N ILE A 421 10.38 4.28 -10.25
CA ILE A 421 10.45 3.36 -9.11
C ILE A 421 10.95 4.09 -7.85
N SER A 422 11.91 5.01 -7.96
CA SER A 422 12.33 5.84 -6.81
C SER A 422 11.17 6.72 -6.30
N LEU A 423 10.29 7.18 -7.19
CA LEU A 423 9.07 7.90 -6.80
C LEU A 423 8.12 7.02 -5.96
N ASN A 424 8.08 5.70 -6.18
CA ASN A 424 7.32 4.77 -5.32
C ASN A 424 7.75 4.92 -3.85
N VAL A 425 9.06 4.84 -3.59
CA VAL A 425 9.62 4.97 -2.24
C VAL A 425 9.18 6.28 -1.60
N ALA A 426 9.38 7.39 -2.32
CA ALA A 426 9.05 8.72 -1.81
C ALA A 426 7.55 8.88 -1.54
N ALA A 427 6.69 8.44 -2.46
CA ALA A 427 5.25 8.50 -2.32
C ALA A 427 4.76 7.64 -1.15
N LEU A 428 5.29 6.42 -0.98
CA LEU A 428 4.93 5.56 0.14
C LEU A 428 5.38 6.17 1.49
N MET A 429 6.61 6.69 1.56
CA MET A 429 7.12 7.38 2.76
C MET A 429 6.28 8.60 3.11
N TYR A 430 5.82 9.37 2.11
CA TYR A 430 4.89 10.47 2.33
C TYR A 430 3.60 9.97 3.00
N THR A 431 3.00 8.87 2.51
CA THR A 431 1.76 8.34 3.11
C THR A 431 1.95 7.90 4.56
N TYR A 432 3.11 7.30 4.88
CA TYR A 432 3.44 6.87 6.24
C TYR A 432 3.67 8.07 7.15
N ALA A 433 4.44 9.06 6.70
CA ALA A 433 4.70 10.27 7.47
C ALA A 433 3.40 11.01 7.82
N VAL A 434 2.51 11.21 6.84
CA VAL A 434 1.22 11.90 7.07
C VAL A 434 0.30 11.10 7.99
N SER A 435 0.14 9.78 7.78
CA SER A 435 -0.71 8.94 8.63
C SER A 435 -0.23 8.87 10.07
N ILE A 436 1.07 8.65 10.28
CA ILE A 436 1.68 8.62 11.61
C ILE A 436 1.56 9.99 12.30
N SER A 437 1.78 11.08 11.57
CA SER A 437 1.62 12.45 12.12
C SER A 437 0.19 12.72 12.59
N CYS A 438 -0.82 12.26 11.85
CA CYS A 438 -2.23 12.42 12.24
C CYS A 438 -2.55 11.66 13.53
N VAL A 439 -2.05 10.44 13.69
CA VAL A 439 -2.23 9.67 14.94
C VAL A 439 -1.49 10.30 16.11
N ILE A 440 -0.25 10.75 15.91
CA ILE A 440 0.52 11.45 16.95
C ILE A 440 -0.24 12.71 17.39
N TYR A 441 -0.75 13.50 16.44
CA TYR A 441 -1.57 14.67 16.73
C TYR A 441 -2.80 14.30 17.58
N ARG A 442 -3.54 13.25 17.22
CA ARG A 442 -4.70 12.78 18.02
C ARG A 442 -4.31 12.32 19.41
N LYS A 443 -3.22 11.57 19.55
CA LYS A 443 -2.72 11.11 20.85
C LYS A 443 -2.37 12.27 21.79
N ILE A 444 -1.86 13.37 21.25
CA ILE A 444 -1.45 14.54 22.03
C ILE A 444 -2.63 15.48 22.31
N ALA A 445 -3.45 15.78 21.29
CA ALA A 445 -4.46 16.83 21.37
C ALA A 445 -5.84 16.33 21.82
N CYS A 446 -6.24 15.12 21.43
CA CYS A 446 -7.59 14.57 21.68
C CYS A 446 -7.55 13.04 21.88
N PRO A 447 -6.82 12.50 22.88
CA PRO A 447 -6.62 11.06 23.05
C PRO A 447 -7.93 10.27 23.21
N GLU A 448 -8.96 10.88 23.80
CA GLU A 448 -10.30 10.31 23.99
C GLU A 448 -11.07 10.04 22.68
N THR A 449 -10.60 10.58 21.57
CA THR A 449 -11.24 10.40 20.25
C THR A 449 -10.71 9.21 19.47
N LEU A 450 -9.62 8.57 19.94
CA LEU A 450 -9.07 7.40 19.28
C LEU A 450 -9.94 6.15 19.55
N PRO A 451 -10.25 5.34 18.52
CA PRO A 451 -10.90 4.05 18.71
C PRO A 451 -10.07 3.14 19.61
N PRO A 452 -10.70 2.21 20.35
CA PRO A 452 -9.96 1.18 21.06
C PRO A 452 -9.14 0.35 20.06
N ARG A 453 -7.90 0.02 20.46
CA ARG A 453 -7.01 -0.87 19.70
C ARG A 453 -6.95 -2.22 20.38
N ARG A 454 -7.07 -3.29 19.60
CA ARG A 454 -6.97 -4.68 20.12
C ARG A 454 -5.54 -5.18 20.12
N TRP A 455 -4.71 -4.64 19.23
CA TRP A 455 -3.28 -4.87 19.21
C TRP A 455 -2.56 -3.59 19.66
N SER A 456 -1.74 -3.72 20.70
CA SER A 456 -0.95 -2.62 21.23
C SER A 456 0.46 -3.06 21.59
N LEU A 457 1.41 -2.13 21.46
CA LEU A 457 2.77 -2.31 21.96
C LEU A 457 2.85 -2.24 23.49
N ASP A 458 2.02 -1.37 24.09
CA ASP A 458 1.90 -1.33 25.54
C ASP A 458 1.09 -2.54 25.97
N ARG A 459 1.78 -3.53 26.53
CA ARG A 459 1.16 -4.71 27.14
C ARG A 459 0.42 -4.29 28.42
N LYS A 460 -0.66 -3.55 28.24
CA LYS A 460 -1.72 -3.39 29.23
C LYS A 460 -2.75 -4.43 28.84
N TYR A 461 -2.92 -5.43 29.70
CA TYR A 461 -4.00 -6.41 29.55
C TYR A 461 -5.30 -5.64 29.33
N ASN A 462 -5.97 -5.89 28.20
CA ASN A 462 -7.23 -5.23 27.92
C ASN A 462 -8.26 -5.90 28.83
N LEU A 463 -8.61 -5.18 29.90
CA LEU A 463 -9.70 -5.59 30.77
C LEU A 463 -11.01 -5.37 30.00
N ASP A 464 -11.93 -6.34 30.08
CA ASP A 464 -13.30 -6.15 29.60
C ASP A 464 -14.02 -5.06 30.41
N ASP A 465 -15.24 -4.70 29.99
CA ASP A 465 -16.07 -3.69 30.66
C ASP A 465 -16.41 -4.04 32.12
N LYS A 466 -16.03 -5.24 32.58
CA LYS A 466 -16.20 -5.75 33.94
C LYS A 466 -14.88 -5.87 34.71
N GLY A 467 -13.75 -5.44 34.13
CA GLY A 467 -12.45 -5.48 34.78
C GLY A 467 -11.72 -6.82 34.69
N ASN A 468 -12.17 -7.76 33.84
CA ASN A 468 -11.54 -9.06 33.66
C ASN A 468 -10.53 -9.05 32.51
N VAL A 469 -9.39 -9.72 32.67
CA VAL A 469 -8.46 -9.96 31.56
C VAL A 469 -9.17 -10.77 30.47
N ASN A 470 -9.12 -10.29 29.23
CA ASN A 470 -9.77 -10.98 28.12
C ASN A 470 -9.19 -12.41 27.98
N ILE A 471 -10.04 -13.44 27.83
CA ILE A 471 -9.59 -14.83 27.70
C ILE A 471 -8.67 -15.01 26.48
N GLU A 472 -8.83 -14.18 25.45
CA GLU A 472 -7.95 -14.15 24.28
C GLU A 472 -6.53 -13.69 24.63
N ASP A 473 -6.37 -12.77 25.59
CA ASP A 473 -5.06 -12.33 26.10
C ASP A 473 -4.39 -13.42 26.96
N LEU A 474 -5.18 -14.32 27.57
CA LEU A 474 -4.69 -15.47 28.34
C LEU A 474 -4.12 -16.58 27.42
N ARG A 475 -4.62 -16.71 26.18
CA ARG A 475 -4.16 -17.76 25.22
C ARG A 475 -2.72 -17.58 24.73
N LEU A 476 -2.16 -16.38 24.90
CA LEU A 476 -0.80 -16.04 24.45
C LEU A 476 0.26 -16.23 25.54
N SER A 477 -0.10 -16.71 26.74
CA SER A 477 0.82 -16.92 27.86
C SER A 477 0.83 -18.39 28.30
N SER A 478 1.80 -19.17 27.79
CA SER A 478 2.01 -20.57 28.18
C SER A 478 2.21 -20.74 29.68
N SER A 479 2.88 -19.78 30.34
CA SER A 479 3.16 -19.77 31.77
C SER A 479 1.88 -19.65 32.63
N LEU A 480 0.86 -18.94 32.13
CA LEU A 480 -0.39 -18.71 32.85
C LEU A 480 -1.38 -19.85 32.63
N CYS A 481 -1.39 -20.47 31.45
CA CYS A 481 -2.12 -21.73 31.21
C CYS A 481 -1.61 -22.85 32.13
N ILE A 482 -0.30 -22.92 32.40
CA ILE A 482 0.28 -23.89 33.34
C ILE A 482 -0.19 -23.59 34.78
N ALA A 483 -0.16 -22.31 35.20
CA ALA A 483 -0.62 -21.91 36.53
C ALA A 483 -2.11 -22.18 36.76
N ILE A 484 -2.96 -21.97 35.75
CA ILE A 484 -4.41 -22.23 35.82
C ILE A 484 -4.71 -23.74 35.72
N SER A 485 -3.93 -24.52 34.95
CA SER A 485 -4.11 -25.97 34.85
C SER A 485 -3.85 -26.72 36.16
N ASN A 486 -3.14 -26.10 37.10
CA ASN A 486 -2.88 -26.64 38.43
C ASN A 486 -4.01 -26.35 39.44
N HIS A 487 -5.05 -25.61 39.04
CA HIS A 487 -6.22 -25.35 39.89
C HIS A 487 -7.42 -26.20 39.44
N GLU A 488 -7.97 -27.00 40.36
CA GLU A 488 -9.17 -27.81 40.12
C GLU A 488 -10.37 -26.92 39.76
N PRO A 489 -11.17 -27.29 38.72
CA PRO A 489 -12.34 -26.52 38.34
C PRO A 489 -13.45 -26.71 39.38
N ARG A 490 -13.72 -25.66 40.17
CA ARG A 490 -14.92 -25.63 41.03
C ARG A 490 -16.09 -25.07 40.23
N ARG A 491 -17.03 -25.97 39.90
CA ARG A 491 -18.40 -25.61 39.52
C ARG A 491 -19.02 -24.87 40.71
N ASP A 492 -19.87 -23.89 40.44
CA ASP A 492 -20.70 -23.17 41.41
C ASP A 492 -20.11 -21.84 41.91
N VAL A 493 -20.00 -20.87 41.00
CA VAL A 493 -19.93 -19.44 41.36
C VAL A 493 -21.16 -18.75 40.76
N ASP A 494 -21.95 -18.11 41.62
CA ASP A 494 -23.17 -17.40 41.24
C ASP A 494 -22.83 -15.98 40.71
N TRP A 495 -23.07 -15.76 39.42
CA TRP A 495 -22.64 -14.56 38.67
C TRP A 495 -23.60 -13.37 38.77
N ILE A 496 -24.61 -13.43 39.65
CA ILE A 496 -25.76 -12.52 39.60
C ILE A 496 -25.56 -11.26 40.46
N THR A 497 -24.51 -11.17 41.27
CA THR A 497 -24.32 -10.04 42.22
C THR A 497 -23.08 -9.18 41.89
N PRO A 498 -23.21 -7.89 41.51
CA PRO A 498 -22.07 -6.99 41.35
C PRO A 498 -21.43 -6.64 42.69
N GLN A 499 -20.11 -6.78 42.83
CA GLN A 499 -19.35 -6.41 44.04
C GLN A 499 -18.43 -5.21 43.77
N PRO A 500 -18.20 -4.31 44.75
CA PRO A 500 -17.49 -3.06 44.51
C PRO A 500 -16.00 -3.15 44.91
N TYR A 501 -15.06 -3.09 43.95
CA TYR A 501 -13.62 -2.99 44.27
C TYR A 501 -12.82 -2.12 43.29
N PRO A 502 -11.67 -1.55 43.73
CA PRO A 502 -11.06 -0.39 43.10
C PRO A 502 -10.27 -0.70 41.82
N ALA A 503 -10.40 0.19 40.84
CA ALA A 503 -10.07 -0.02 39.43
C ALA A 503 -8.57 -0.03 39.04
N ASN A 504 -7.62 -0.26 39.95
CA ASN A 504 -6.20 -0.18 39.61
C ASN A 504 -5.33 -1.21 40.37
N LEU A 505 -5.03 -2.34 39.72
CA LEU A 505 -4.02 -3.31 40.17
C LEU A 505 -2.79 -3.19 39.26
N LYS A 506 -1.59 -3.15 39.85
CA LYS A 506 -0.32 -2.81 39.18
C LYS A 506 0.66 -3.99 39.10
N SER A 507 0.38 -5.12 39.74
CA SER A 507 1.25 -6.31 39.69
C SER A 507 0.50 -7.65 39.72
N ASN A 508 1.17 -8.72 39.26
CA ASN A 508 0.62 -10.08 39.27
C ASN A 508 0.32 -10.59 40.70
N ALA A 509 1.08 -10.13 41.71
CA ALA A 509 0.83 -10.50 43.11
C ALA A 509 -0.45 -9.86 43.66
N GLU A 510 -0.79 -8.63 43.24
CA GLU A 510 -2.01 -7.93 43.65
C GLU A 510 -3.26 -8.55 43.01
N ALA A 511 -3.17 -9.08 41.79
CA ALA A 511 -4.26 -9.80 41.14
C ALA A 511 -4.57 -11.15 41.82
N ILE A 512 -3.53 -11.87 42.26
CA ILE A 512 -3.67 -13.15 42.99
C ILE A 512 -4.24 -12.90 44.39
N ALA A 513 -3.76 -11.88 45.11
CA ALA A 513 -4.28 -11.52 46.44
C ALA A 513 -5.74 -11.06 46.42
N ALA A 514 -6.17 -10.34 45.36
CA ALA A 514 -7.56 -9.96 45.18
C ALA A 514 -8.46 -11.19 44.93
N HIS A 515 -7.95 -12.20 44.24
CA HIS A 515 -8.66 -13.45 43.97
C HIS A 515 -8.81 -14.33 45.23
N ASP A 516 -7.78 -14.39 46.10
CA ASP A 516 -7.83 -15.15 47.36
C ASP A 516 -8.78 -14.53 48.40
N LEU A 517 -8.95 -13.20 48.40
CA LEU A 517 -9.88 -12.48 49.27
C LEU A 517 -11.36 -12.72 48.94
N VAL A 518 -11.69 -12.96 47.66
CA VAL A 518 -13.05 -13.30 47.20
C VAL A 518 -13.49 -14.67 47.71
N ALA A 519 -12.55 -15.57 48.03
CA ALA A 519 -12.83 -16.93 48.47
C ALA A 519 -13.20 -17.06 49.96
N GLY A 520 -13.25 -15.96 50.75
CA GLY A 520 -13.23 -16.07 52.22
C GLY A 520 -13.99 -15.02 53.03
N VAL A 521 -15.26 -14.70 52.74
CA VAL A 521 -16.06 -13.84 53.65
C VAL A 521 -17.23 -14.60 54.30
N ARG A 522 -17.14 -14.81 55.62
CA ARG A 522 -18.31 -15.04 56.50
C ARG A 522 -18.58 -13.76 57.28
N TYR A 523 -19.74 -13.14 57.07
CA TYR A 523 -20.44 -12.43 58.13
C TYR A 523 -21.96 -12.62 58.00
N GLY A 524 -22.57 -12.95 59.14
CA GLY A 524 -23.98 -13.31 59.30
C GLY A 524 -24.94 -12.11 59.30
N PRO A 525 -26.24 -12.37 59.58
CA PRO A 525 -27.35 -11.56 59.12
C PRO A 525 -27.61 -10.38 60.05
N ASN A 526 -27.83 -9.20 59.48
CA ASN A 526 -28.84 -8.20 59.86
C ASN A 526 -28.50 -6.86 59.21
N LEU A 527 -29.36 -6.39 58.30
CA LEU A 527 -30.01 -5.08 58.36
C LEU A 527 -30.77 -4.79 57.06
N THR A 528 -32.02 -4.43 57.26
CA THR A 528 -33.02 -4.02 56.28
C THR A 528 -32.77 -2.61 55.74
N GLN A 529 -33.41 -2.34 54.59
CA GLN A 529 -34.09 -1.09 54.18
C GLN A 529 -33.46 -0.20 53.09
N ARG A 530 -34.20 -0.16 51.97
CA ARG A 530 -34.66 0.98 51.14
C ARG A 530 -33.70 1.76 50.21
N ASP A 531 -34.10 1.72 48.93
CA ASP A 531 -34.25 2.80 47.95
C ASP A 531 -33.11 3.83 47.78
N SER A 532 -32.36 3.69 46.68
CA SER A 532 -32.19 4.75 45.68
C SER A 532 -31.38 4.23 44.49
N VAL A 533 -32.04 4.16 43.33
CA VAL A 533 -31.39 3.93 42.03
C VAL A 533 -30.72 5.24 41.59
N ILE A 534 -29.40 5.24 41.48
CA ILE A 534 -28.64 6.26 40.76
C ILE A 534 -27.69 5.54 39.79
N PRO A 535 -27.83 5.67 38.46
CA PRO A 535 -26.81 5.19 37.53
C PRO A 535 -25.71 6.24 37.36
N LEU A 536 -24.44 5.81 37.46
CA LEU A 536 -23.23 6.59 37.12
C LEU A 536 -22.63 6.05 35.78
N PRO A 537 -21.84 6.87 35.04
CA PRO A 537 -22.21 7.19 33.66
C PRO A 537 -21.32 6.57 32.57
N ASN A 538 -21.99 6.12 31.50
CA ASN A 538 -21.49 5.71 30.17
C ASN A 538 -20.85 6.86 29.35
N SER A 539 -20.21 7.86 29.97
CA SER A 539 -19.88 9.11 29.28
C SER A 539 -18.69 9.02 28.32
N LYS A 540 -17.66 8.22 28.61
CA LYS A 540 -16.43 8.20 27.80
C LYS A 540 -16.57 7.43 26.48
N VAL A 541 -17.18 6.24 26.50
CA VAL A 541 -17.43 5.45 25.27
C VAL A 541 -18.44 6.15 24.37
N ASN A 542 -19.45 6.80 24.95
CA ASN A 542 -20.38 7.62 24.19
C ASN A 542 -19.75 8.89 23.63
N LEU A 543 -18.76 9.52 24.28
CA LEU A 543 -18.12 10.74 23.75
C LEU A 543 -17.36 10.45 22.45
N SER A 544 -16.59 9.35 22.38
CA SER A 544 -15.87 8.94 21.18
C SER A 544 -16.85 8.58 20.06
N LEU A 545 -17.86 7.75 20.37
CA LEU A 545 -18.86 7.31 19.40
C LEU A 545 -19.74 8.48 18.92
N LYS A 546 -20.14 9.36 19.83
CA LYS A 546 -20.98 10.53 19.55
C LYS A 546 -20.20 11.63 18.84
N TYR A 547 -18.93 11.87 19.16
CA TYR A 547 -18.06 12.73 18.34
C TYR A 547 -17.89 12.17 16.92
N LEU A 548 -17.76 10.83 16.80
CA LEU A 548 -17.68 10.16 15.51
C LEU A 548 -19.01 10.22 14.74
N GLN A 549 -20.15 10.10 15.42
CA GLN A 549 -21.48 10.14 14.83
C GLN A 549 -21.98 11.57 14.53
N GLU A 550 -21.72 12.54 15.38
CA GLU A 550 -22.10 13.96 15.19
C GLU A 550 -21.31 14.59 14.05
N ASN A 551 -20.04 14.23 13.91
CA ASN A 551 -19.26 14.62 12.75
C ASN A 551 -19.47 13.67 11.56
N LYS A 552 -20.33 12.63 11.64
CA LYS A 552 -20.67 11.72 10.53
C LYS A 552 -21.45 12.43 9.43
N HIS A 553 -22.29 13.40 9.79
CA HIS A 553 -22.98 14.26 8.81
C HIS A 553 -22.04 15.20 8.04
N LYS A 554 -20.78 15.34 8.48
CA LYS A 554 -19.70 15.99 7.71
C LYS A 554 -18.80 14.96 6.97
N ARG A 555 -19.03 13.66 7.20
CA ARG A 555 -18.30 12.50 6.64
C ARG A 555 -19.06 11.80 5.52
N ASP A 556 -20.37 11.99 5.42
CA ASP A 556 -21.06 11.69 4.17
C ASP A 556 -20.36 12.51 3.09
N ILE A 557 -19.86 11.82 2.08
CA ILE A 557 -19.36 12.43 0.86
C ILE A 557 -20.58 13.02 0.15
N GLU A 558 -21.16 14.09 0.67
CA GLU A 558 -21.75 15.10 -0.16
C GLU A 558 -20.56 15.83 -0.78
N TYR A 559 -20.05 15.23 -1.86
CA TYR A 559 -19.31 15.95 -2.87
C TYR A 559 -20.19 17.15 -3.21
N ASP A 560 -19.81 18.34 -2.77
CA ASP A 560 -20.21 19.51 -3.51
C ASP A 560 -19.51 19.37 -4.87
N SER A 561 -20.24 18.74 -5.78
CA SER A 561 -19.83 18.45 -7.15
C SER A 561 -19.33 19.70 -7.87
N THR A 562 -19.60 20.91 -7.36
CA THR A 562 -19.17 22.16 -7.96
C THR A 562 -17.67 22.45 -7.90
N TYR A 563 -16.91 21.86 -6.96
CA TYR A 563 -15.49 22.22 -6.77
C TYR A 563 -14.51 21.53 -7.74
N TYR A 564 -14.89 20.36 -8.27
CA TYR A 564 -14.14 19.60 -9.28
C TYR A 564 -15.04 19.06 -10.39
N HIS A 565 -16.08 19.80 -10.77
CA HIS A 565 -16.67 19.55 -12.08
C HIS A 565 -15.59 19.81 -13.12
N SER A 566 -15.13 18.74 -13.76
CA SER A 566 -14.45 18.87 -15.04
C SER A 566 -15.31 19.78 -15.92
N PRO A 567 -14.74 20.78 -16.61
CA PRO A 567 -15.48 21.60 -17.57
C PRO A 567 -16.21 20.75 -18.64
N LEU A 568 -15.77 19.50 -18.82
CA LEU A 568 -16.41 18.48 -19.66
C LEU A 568 -17.81 18.05 -19.17
N GLU A 569 -18.13 18.25 -17.89
CA GLU A 569 -19.44 17.94 -17.31
C GLU A 569 -20.42 19.12 -17.39
N ARG A 570 -19.92 20.35 -17.59
CA ARG A 570 -20.77 21.55 -17.70
C ARG A 570 -21.30 21.81 -19.11
N SER A 571 -20.67 21.26 -20.14
CA SER A 571 -21.14 21.41 -21.53
C SER A 571 -21.47 20.06 -22.15
N LYS A 572 -22.60 19.99 -22.87
CA LYS A 572 -23.04 18.81 -23.61
C LYS A 572 -22.10 18.53 -24.80
N ILE A 573 -20.86 18.11 -24.56
CA ILE A 573 -19.83 17.90 -25.60
C ILE A 573 -20.17 16.70 -26.50
N LYS A 574 -21.01 15.77 -26.03
CA LYS A 574 -21.53 14.65 -26.84
C LYS A 574 -22.65 15.05 -27.82
N GLY A 575 -23.13 16.30 -27.79
CA GLY A 575 -24.15 16.83 -28.71
C GLY A 575 -23.61 17.86 -29.70
N LYS A 576 -24.46 18.34 -30.63
CA LYS A 576 -24.19 19.43 -31.60
C LYS A 576 -24.00 20.81 -30.91
N GLY A 577 -23.08 20.91 -29.94
CA GLY A 577 -22.66 22.19 -29.36
C GLY A 577 -21.78 22.99 -30.31
N SER A 578 -21.79 24.32 -30.18
CA SER A 578 -21.05 25.21 -31.09
C SER A 578 -19.54 25.09 -30.87
N PHE A 579 -18.74 25.31 -31.91
CA PHE A 579 -17.27 25.25 -31.85
C PHE A 579 -16.69 26.10 -30.70
N SER A 580 -17.29 27.26 -30.43
CA SER A 580 -16.90 28.16 -29.33
C SER A 580 -17.03 27.53 -27.94
N GLU A 581 -18.05 26.70 -27.69
CA GLU A 581 -18.24 26.05 -26.39
C GLU A 581 -17.21 24.93 -26.14
N LYS A 582 -16.69 24.33 -27.23
CA LYS A 582 -15.64 23.31 -27.15
C LYS A 582 -14.25 23.93 -26.95
N CYS A 583 -13.94 25.06 -27.60
CA CYS A 583 -12.73 25.83 -27.33
C CYS A 583 -12.68 26.33 -25.89
N GLN A 584 -13.79 26.85 -25.37
CA GLN A 584 -13.87 27.34 -23.98
C GLN A 584 -13.70 26.22 -22.95
N ALA A 585 -14.14 24.99 -23.27
CA ALA A 585 -13.90 23.82 -22.44
C ALA A 585 -12.42 23.38 -22.47
N LEU A 586 -11.76 23.45 -23.63
CA LEU A 586 -10.33 23.17 -23.80
C LEU A 586 -9.45 24.19 -23.06
N GLU A 587 -9.72 25.49 -23.19
CA GLU A 587 -9.05 26.55 -22.43
C GLU A 587 -9.23 26.36 -20.92
N SER A 588 -10.41 25.93 -20.48
CA SER A 588 -10.66 25.64 -19.07
C SER A 588 -9.88 24.42 -18.56
N ILE A 589 -9.67 23.39 -19.40
CA ILE A 589 -8.83 22.22 -19.08
C ILE A 589 -7.37 22.63 -19.01
N HIS A 590 -6.90 23.43 -19.98
CA HIS A 590 -5.55 23.98 -20.01
C HIS A 590 -5.29 24.78 -18.72
N SER A 591 -6.24 25.61 -18.28
CA SER A 591 -6.11 26.38 -17.04
C SER A 591 -6.02 25.53 -15.77
N VAL A 592 -6.62 24.32 -15.74
CA VAL A 592 -6.50 23.40 -14.61
C VAL A 592 -5.14 22.71 -14.63
N TYR A 593 -4.66 22.32 -15.81
CA TYR A 593 -3.34 21.76 -15.99
C TYR A 593 -2.25 22.78 -15.61
N ASP A 594 -2.36 24.03 -16.06
CA ASP A 594 -1.44 25.12 -15.72
C ASP A 594 -1.41 25.41 -14.21
N ARG A 595 -2.56 25.33 -13.54
CA ARG A 595 -2.62 25.49 -12.07
C ARG A 595 -1.91 24.36 -11.34
N VAL A 596 -2.06 23.11 -11.80
CA VAL A 596 -1.38 21.95 -11.21
C VAL A 596 0.13 22.02 -11.47
N VAL A 597 0.55 22.39 -12.68
CA VAL A 597 1.96 22.58 -13.02
C VAL A 597 2.57 23.71 -12.20
N HIS A 598 1.88 24.85 -12.07
CA HIS A 598 2.32 25.97 -11.25
C HIS A 598 2.39 25.62 -9.75
N ASP A 599 1.47 24.81 -9.23
CA ASP A 599 1.53 24.34 -7.84
C ASP A 599 2.67 23.35 -7.61
N ILE A 600 2.99 22.49 -8.58
CA ILE A 600 4.17 21.62 -8.56
C ILE A 600 5.46 22.44 -8.61
N ASP A 601 5.53 23.46 -9.47
CA ASP A 601 6.69 24.34 -9.61
C ASP A 601 6.90 25.17 -8.33
N ARG A 602 5.81 25.65 -7.72
CA ARG A 602 5.83 26.31 -6.42
C ARG A 602 6.28 25.36 -5.31
N LEU A 603 5.87 24.09 -5.34
CA LEU A 603 6.32 23.07 -4.40
C LEU A 603 7.82 22.78 -4.56
N PHE A 604 8.30 22.64 -5.80
CA PHE A 604 9.72 22.45 -6.11
C PHE A 604 10.56 23.66 -5.69
N THR A 605 10.09 24.88 -5.95
CA THR A 605 10.76 26.12 -5.53
C THR A 605 10.82 26.21 -4.00
N THR A 606 9.71 25.91 -3.33
CA THR A 606 9.65 25.90 -1.85
C THR A 606 10.58 24.83 -1.26
N LEU A 607 10.70 23.66 -1.90
CA LEU A 607 11.62 22.59 -1.50
C LEU A 607 13.08 22.94 -1.80
N SER A 608 13.35 23.67 -2.89
CA SER A 608 14.67 24.17 -3.26
C SER A 608 15.16 25.25 -2.28
N ASP A 609 14.26 26.18 -1.92
CA ASP A 609 14.51 27.23 -0.93
C ASP A 609 14.72 26.66 0.48
N ALA A 610 13.94 25.64 0.85
CA ALA A 610 14.09 24.92 2.12
C ALA A 610 15.42 24.15 2.22
N ASN A 611 16.02 23.77 1.08
CA ASN A 611 17.30 23.07 1.01
C ASN A 611 18.51 24.01 0.81
N GLY A 612 18.31 25.33 0.81
CA GLY A 612 19.42 26.30 0.77
C GLY A 612 20.22 26.34 -0.53
N LEU A 613 19.66 25.85 -1.64
CA LEU A 613 20.31 25.91 -2.95
C LEU A 613 20.17 27.34 -3.52
N LYS A 614 21.12 28.23 -3.17
CA LYS A 614 21.25 29.53 -3.84
C LYS A 614 21.87 29.35 -5.23
N SER A 615 21.06 29.64 -6.23
CA SER A 615 21.36 30.15 -7.58
C SER A 615 22.72 29.78 -8.20
N THR A 616 22.66 28.95 -9.25
CA THR A 616 23.55 29.10 -10.41
C THR A 616 22.70 29.28 -11.66
N GLU A 617 23.23 30.05 -12.60
CA GLU A 617 22.60 30.68 -13.79
C GLU A 617 21.79 29.75 -14.72
N GLU A 618 21.74 28.45 -14.47
CA GLU A 618 21.00 27.46 -15.28
C GLU A 618 19.47 27.56 -15.15
N ALA A 619 18.94 28.10 -14.04
CA ALA A 619 17.50 28.28 -13.87
C ALA A 619 16.93 29.38 -14.79
N GLU A 620 17.70 30.44 -15.05
CA GLU A 620 17.30 31.54 -15.93
C GLU A 620 17.30 31.12 -17.40
N GLU A 621 18.24 30.24 -17.78
CA GLU A 621 18.32 29.69 -19.14
C GLU A 621 17.20 28.69 -19.43
N ARG A 622 16.83 27.84 -18.45
CA ARG A 622 15.65 26.94 -18.56
C ARG A 622 14.33 27.72 -18.62
N THR A 623 14.23 28.84 -17.92
CA THR A 623 13.03 29.70 -17.97
C THR A 623 12.91 30.43 -19.32
N LYS A 624 14.04 30.79 -19.96
CA LYS A 624 14.06 31.34 -21.33
C LYS A 624 13.66 30.30 -22.38
N ILE A 625 14.13 29.05 -22.25
CA ILE A 625 13.74 27.96 -23.15
C ILE A 625 12.24 27.64 -23.00
N ALA A 626 11.72 27.63 -21.77
CA ALA A 626 10.29 27.45 -21.51
C ALA A 626 9.43 28.58 -22.09
N ARG A 627 9.89 29.85 -22.02
CA ARG A 627 9.18 30.98 -22.66
C ARG A 627 9.26 30.96 -24.19
N GLY A 628 10.34 30.45 -24.77
CA GLY A 628 10.46 30.26 -26.22
C GLY A 628 9.48 29.21 -26.76
N ALA A 629 9.29 28.12 -26.03
CA ALA A 629 8.34 27.07 -26.39
C ALA A 629 6.86 27.51 -26.31
N VAL A 630 6.52 28.45 -25.41
CA VAL A 630 5.15 28.98 -25.29
C VAL A 630 4.78 29.89 -26.47
N VAL A 631 5.74 30.66 -27.01
CA VAL A 631 5.52 31.51 -28.18
C VAL A 631 5.32 30.69 -29.46
N GLU A 632 6.03 29.56 -29.59
CA GLU A 632 5.88 28.65 -30.74
C GLU A 632 4.52 27.92 -30.74
N VAL A 633 3.91 27.71 -29.57
CA VAL A 633 2.57 27.10 -29.44
C VAL A 633 1.45 28.09 -29.78
N GLU A 634 1.57 29.38 -29.43
CA GLU A 634 0.60 30.42 -29.85
C GLU A 634 0.60 30.67 -31.37
N GLU A 635 1.75 30.51 -32.04
CA GLU A 635 1.87 30.66 -33.50
C GLU A 635 1.27 29.48 -34.29
N ILE A 636 1.19 28.29 -33.66
CA ILE A 636 0.55 27.10 -34.25
C ILE A 636 -0.98 27.18 -34.10
N GLU A 637 -1.52 27.64 -32.96
CA GLU A 637 -2.96 27.79 -32.76
C GLU A 637 -3.60 28.86 -33.68
N THR A 638 -2.86 29.93 -34.01
CA THR A 638 -3.35 30.96 -34.95
C THR A 638 -3.37 30.50 -36.41
N LYS A 639 -2.56 29.50 -36.79
CA LYS A 639 -2.58 28.88 -38.13
C LYS A 639 -3.74 27.91 -38.30
N ASP A 640 -4.06 27.12 -37.27
CA ASP A 640 -5.16 26.16 -37.33
C ASP A 640 -6.54 26.81 -37.24
N MET A 641 -6.67 27.96 -36.56
CA MET A 641 -7.95 28.67 -36.48
C MET A 641 -8.39 29.31 -37.82
N LYS A 642 -7.44 29.66 -38.72
CA LYS A 642 -7.76 30.15 -40.08
C LYS A 642 -8.20 29.04 -41.05
N ILE A 643 -7.85 27.78 -40.78
CA ILE A 643 -8.20 26.65 -41.65
C ILE A 643 -9.68 26.24 -41.44
N VAL A 644 -10.22 26.46 -40.24
CA VAL A 644 -11.59 26.05 -39.85
C VAL A 644 -12.70 27.01 -40.33
N GLU A 645 -12.40 28.27 -40.65
CA GLU A 645 -13.39 29.22 -41.21
C GLU A 645 -13.79 28.95 -42.68
N SER A 646 -13.12 28.02 -43.38
CA SER A 646 -13.30 27.82 -44.83
C SER A 646 -14.44 26.88 -45.25
N THR A 647 -15.19 26.26 -44.33
CA THR A 647 -16.25 25.29 -44.69
C THR A 647 -17.62 25.61 -44.11
N LYS A 648 -18.38 26.50 -44.79
CA LYS A 648 -19.84 26.62 -44.68
C LYS A 648 -20.52 26.43 -46.05
N PRO A 649 -21.61 25.64 -46.16
CA PRO A 649 -22.30 25.40 -47.43
C PRO A 649 -23.29 26.52 -47.77
N LYS A 650 -23.22 27.05 -49.00
CA LYS A 650 -24.18 28.03 -49.55
C LYS A 650 -25.50 27.36 -49.96
N ARG A 651 -26.63 27.94 -49.54
CA ARG A 651 -27.93 27.87 -50.23
C ARG A 651 -28.41 29.30 -50.53
N SER A 652 -28.51 29.66 -51.82
CA SER A 652 -29.70 30.28 -52.43
C SER A 652 -29.46 30.83 -53.85
N ARG A 653 -30.49 30.61 -54.68
CA ARG A 653 -31.02 31.39 -55.82
C ARG A 653 -30.08 32.02 -56.87
N VAL A 654 -30.18 31.47 -58.09
CA VAL A 654 -30.56 32.10 -59.38
C VAL A 654 -30.13 33.55 -59.69
N ARG A 655 -29.39 33.63 -60.82
CA ARG A 655 -29.34 34.63 -61.93
C ARG A 655 -28.13 35.60 -62.05
N ARG A 656 -27.55 35.48 -63.27
CA ARG A 656 -26.88 36.47 -64.16
C ARG A 656 -25.42 36.88 -63.88
N GLY A 657 -24.57 36.65 -64.89
CA GLY A 657 -23.63 37.69 -65.37
C GLY A 657 -22.15 37.29 -65.57
N LYS A 658 -21.81 37.00 -66.83
CA LYS A 658 -20.51 37.05 -67.55
C LYS A 658 -19.28 37.73 -66.90
N GLY A 659 -18.10 37.15 -67.20
CA GLY A 659 -16.82 37.86 -67.46
C GLY A 659 -15.67 37.43 -66.53
N LYS A 660 -14.73 36.57 -66.96
CA LYS A 660 -13.47 36.80 -67.69
C LYS A 660 -12.28 37.26 -66.81
N ARG A 661 -11.22 36.40 -66.85
CA ARG A 661 -9.76 36.68 -66.79
C ARG A 661 -9.18 37.21 -65.47
N ALA A 662 -7.92 37.00 -65.10
CA ALA A 662 -6.82 36.09 -65.47
C ALA A 662 -5.61 36.55 -64.61
N LEU A 663 -4.58 35.68 -64.50
CA LEU A 663 -3.18 36.01 -64.17
C LEU A 663 -2.92 36.38 -62.70
N ASP A 664 -1.79 36.09 -62.05
CA ASP A 664 -0.57 35.28 -62.27
C ASP A 664 0.22 35.43 -60.94
N VAL A 665 0.97 34.40 -60.48
CA VAL A 665 2.45 34.40 -60.35
C VAL A 665 2.96 35.38 -59.26
N GLU A 666 3.77 35.06 -58.26
CA GLU A 666 4.97 34.23 -58.20
C GLU A 666 5.39 34.03 -56.72
N GLU A 667 6.10 32.92 -56.50
CA GLU A 667 7.20 32.65 -55.57
C GLU A 667 7.62 33.69 -54.50
N THR A 668 7.70 33.25 -53.24
CA THR A 668 8.95 32.80 -52.60
C THR A 668 8.67 32.05 -51.30
#